data_AF-A0A3M7NK61-F1
#
_entry.id   AF-A0A3M7NK61-F1
#
_cell.length_a   1.000
_cell.length_b   1.000
_cell.length_c   1.000
_cell.angle_alpha   90.00
_cell.angle_beta   90.00
_cell.angle_gamma   90.00
#
_symmetry.space_group_name_H-M   'P 1'
#
loop_
_entity.id
_entity.type
_entity.pdbx_description
1 polymer ?
#
loop_
_entity_poly.entity_id
_entity_poly.type
_entity_poly.pdbx_seq_one_letter_code
_entity_poly.pdbx_strand_id
1 'polypeptide(L)'
;MLRSPLRVFSSTKSTPALPGAGGGRAFHASRAVGSANAAFKVPTIGNEPNQYYVAGSKDREGLAAALKALQSKGAIDVPVAISGREVRTSTILTQRNPASHATPVAKYSAASAAEVNEAIEGALAAKPAWEALPFADRAAVFLKAADLISTKYRYEMMASTMLGQGKNAWQAEIDAAAELCDFLRFNVRFAEELYSAQPSYNSAGVWNRLEYRPLEGFVYAVSPFNFTAIGANLPAAPALMGNVVVWKPSDYAISSNWLVHQILLEAGLPPGVVQFVPGNPEEITKTVLDHPEFAALHYTGSTAVFRKLYGQISTGVASAKYKSYPRIVAETGGKNFHLIHNSADIDNAVVQTVRGAFEYQGQKCSACSRLYVASSKWSEFKSKLVSEVEKIKIGPPENFENFMGPVIHESSFKKLAGVIDAANKDPELELVAGGKYDGSKGYFVHPTIYQAKTAAHKNLSNEFFGPILTVYVYDDSSASGFEDICKTIDSTSEYGLTGAVFARDRAAIRYAEDALRNAAGNFYINGKCTGAVVGQQPFGGARASGTDDKAGSIFLLQRFVTPRAIKEDLLPAYTVEQQISGEHGLDGSGVYNGTSDLQLERMNVYFNEATGNKYVPRAVLVDLEPGTMDAVRAGPFGDLFRPDNIVFGQSGAGNNWAKGHYTEGAELVDQVLDVVRREAEGCDCLQGFQITHSLGGGTGAGMGTLLISKIREEFPDRMMATFSVVPSPKVSDTVVEPYNATLSVHQLVENSDETFCIDNEALYDICMRTLKLSHPSYGDLNHLVSFVMSGVTTSLRFPGQLNSDLRKLAVNMVPFPRLHFFMVGFAPLTSRGAYNFRALSVPELTQQMFDPKNMMAASDFRNGRYLTCSALFRGNVSMKEVEDQMRNVQNKNTTYFVEWIPNNVQTALCSIPPRGLKMSSTFVGNSTSIQELFKRVGDQFTAMFRRKAFLHWYTGEGMDEMEFTEAESNMNDLVSEYQQYQDASISDGEEEYGDEEGALEVEE
;
A
#
# COMPACT_ATOMS: atom_id res chain seq x y z
N MET A 1 -63.15 -0.80 -22.02
CA MET A 1 -63.26 -0.99 -23.49
C MET A 1 -61.84 -1.23 -24.00
N LEU A 2 -61.47 -2.49 -24.27
CA LEU A 2 -61.33 -3.11 -25.61
C LEU A 2 -60.20 -2.42 -26.42
N ARG A 3 -59.17 -3.07 -26.99
CA ARG A 3 -58.84 -4.47 -27.28
C ARG A 3 -57.38 -4.55 -27.77
N SER A 4 -56.70 -5.66 -27.52
CA SER A 4 -55.49 -6.16 -28.23
C SER A 4 -55.85 -6.59 -29.68
N PRO A 5 -54.92 -6.96 -30.59
CA PRO A 5 -54.36 -8.32 -30.56
C PRO A 5 -52.89 -8.52 -31.03
N LEU A 6 -52.31 -9.57 -30.44
CA LEU A 6 -51.18 -10.44 -30.81
C LEU A 6 -51.00 -10.79 -32.31
N ARG A 7 -49.75 -11.14 -32.69
CA ARG A 7 -49.46 -12.30 -33.57
C ARG A 7 -48.14 -13.01 -33.21
N VAL A 8 -48.22 -14.33 -33.22
CA VAL A 8 -47.19 -15.36 -32.99
C VAL A 8 -46.92 -16.06 -34.32
N PHE A 9 -45.68 -16.55 -34.56
CA PHE A 9 -45.43 -17.71 -35.41
C PHE A 9 -44.29 -18.56 -34.84
N SER A 10 -44.52 -19.88 -34.79
CA SER A 10 -43.58 -20.94 -34.42
C SER A 10 -43.13 -21.73 -35.65
N SER A 11 -42.01 -22.42 -35.55
CA SER A 11 -41.74 -23.62 -36.36
C SER A 11 -40.90 -24.64 -35.57
N THR A 12 -41.44 -25.84 -35.47
CA THR A 12 -40.93 -27.06 -34.81
C THR A 12 -40.18 -28.00 -35.74
N LYS A 13 -39.25 -28.81 -35.20
CA LYS A 13 -38.90 -30.23 -35.51
C LYS A 13 -37.61 -30.59 -34.74
N SER A 14 -37.32 -31.75 -34.14
CA SER A 14 -38.06 -32.97 -33.74
C SER A 14 -37.06 -33.96 -33.08
N THR A 15 -37.27 -34.35 -31.79
CA THR A 15 -37.09 -35.68 -31.10
C THR A 15 -35.74 -36.48 -31.12
N PRO A 16 -35.49 -37.47 -30.20
CA PRO A 16 -36.40 -38.19 -29.28
C PRO A 16 -35.94 -38.35 -27.79
N ALA A 17 -36.74 -39.09 -27.02
CA ALA A 17 -36.86 -39.11 -25.56
C ALA A 17 -36.28 -40.35 -24.82
N LEU A 18 -35.82 -40.13 -23.56
CA LEU A 18 -35.91 -40.87 -22.26
C LEU A 18 -35.64 -42.40 -22.17
N PRO A 19 -35.15 -42.97 -21.03
CA PRO A 19 -35.55 -42.75 -19.60
C PRO A 19 -34.37 -42.56 -18.61
N GLY A 20 -34.46 -41.91 -17.44
CA GLY A 20 -35.27 -42.20 -16.25
C GLY A 20 -34.43 -42.87 -15.16
N ALA A 21 -33.96 -42.13 -14.14
CA ALA A 21 -33.57 -42.65 -12.83
C ALA A 21 -33.44 -41.50 -11.81
N GLY A 22 -34.07 -41.67 -10.64
CA GLY A 22 -34.24 -40.64 -9.62
C GLY A 22 -32.99 -40.28 -8.82
N GLY A 23 -33.08 -39.14 -8.16
CA GLY A 23 -32.09 -38.66 -7.20
C GLY A 23 -32.43 -37.23 -6.81
N GLY A 24 -33.11 -37.06 -5.68
CA GLY A 24 -33.43 -35.75 -5.13
C GLY A 24 -32.14 -34.93 -4.92
N ARG A 25 -31.99 -33.85 -5.68
CA ARG A 25 -31.09 -32.75 -5.33
C ARG A 25 -31.95 -31.54 -5.04
N ALA A 26 -31.91 -31.10 -3.79
CA ALA A 26 -32.40 -29.80 -3.39
C ALA A 26 -31.80 -28.76 -4.34
N PHE A 27 -32.66 -28.02 -5.05
CA PHE A 27 -32.23 -26.83 -5.75
C PHE A 27 -31.69 -25.86 -4.70
N HIS A 28 -30.36 -25.71 -4.65
CA HIS A 28 -29.75 -24.52 -4.07
C HIS A 28 -30.35 -23.32 -4.80
N ALA A 29 -31.25 -22.60 -4.12
CA ALA A 29 -31.68 -21.29 -4.57
C ALA A 29 -30.42 -20.42 -4.66
N SER A 30 -29.99 -20.15 -5.90
CA SER A 30 -29.03 -19.09 -6.18
C SER A 30 -29.59 -17.81 -5.57
N ARG A 31 -28.94 -17.30 -4.51
CA ARG A 31 -29.25 -15.99 -3.93
C ARG A 31 -29.01 -14.95 -5.02
N ALA A 32 -30.08 -14.57 -5.72
CA ALA A 32 -30.10 -13.38 -6.55
C ALA A 32 -29.99 -12.19 -5.58
N VAL A 33 -28.78 -11.65 -5.43
CA VAL A 33 -28.58 -10.31 -4.87
C VAL A 33 -29.38 -9.37 -5.77
N GLY A 34 -30.38 -8.68 -5.20
CA GLY A 34 -31.18 -7.73 -5.96
C GLY A 34 -30.27 -6.68 -6.56
N SER A 35 -30.05 -6.74 -7.87
CA SER A 35 -29.32 -5.70 -8.59
C SER A 35 -30.17 -4.44 -8.57
N ALA A 36 -29.84 -3.50 -7.69
CA ALA A 36 -30.35 -2.16 -7.81
C ALA A 36 -29.79 -1.56 -9.11
N ASN A 37 -30.66 -1.17 -10.03
CA ASN A 37 -30.27 -0.52 -11.29
C ASN A 37 -29.84 0.96 -11.10
N ALA A 38 -29.53 1.37 -9.87
CA ALA A 38 -29.17 2.73 -9.50
C ALA A 38 -28.18 2.74 -8.33
N ALA A 39 -27.26 3.71 -8.32
CA ALA A 39 -26.49 4.07 -7.14
C ALA A 39 -27.36 5.01 -6.27
N PHE A 40 -27.87 4.51 -5.15
CA PHE A 40 -28.64 5.33 -4.22
C PHE A 40 -27.73 6.33 -3.51
N LYS A 41 -28.25 7.55 -3.31
CA LYS A 41 -27.61 8.55 -2.45
C LYS A 41 -28.28 8.58 -1.09
N VAL A 42 -27.49 8.71 -0.04
CA VAL A 42 -28.01 8.91 1.32
C VAL A 42 -28.70 10.29 1.42
N PRO A 43 -29.70 10.45 2.31
CA PRO A 43 -30.32 11.75 2.56
C PRO A 43 -29.31 12.81 3.00
N THR A 44 -29.63 14.08 2.79
CA THR A 44 -28.82 15.17 3.34
C THR A 44 -28.82 15.09 4.86
N ILE A 45 -27.62 15.01 5.45
CA ILE A 45 -27.41 14.87 6.90
C ILE A 45 -26.89 16.19 7.46
N GLY A 46 -27.56 16.68 8.50
CA GLY A 46 -27.10 17.75 9.38
C GLY A 46 -27.09 17.29 10.84
N ASN A 47 -26.43 18.06 11.70
CA ASN A 47 -26.43 17.78 13.15
C ASN A 47 -27.85 17.87 13.73
N GLU A 48 -28.17 16.94 14.62
CA GLU A 48 -29.41 16.93 15.38
C GLU A 48 -29.55 18.22 16.21
N PRO A 49 -30.67 18.95 16.10
CA PRO A 49 -30.88 20.16 16.88
C PRO A 49 -30.93 19.87 18.39
N ASN A 50 -30.22 20.68 19.17
CA ASN A 50 -30.30 20.61 20.62
C ASN A 50 -31.59 21.28 21.14
N GLN A 51 -32.23 20.65 22.10
CA GLN A 51 -33.28 21.20 22.94
C GLN A 51 -32.69 21.78 24.24
N TYR A 52 -33.31 22.85 24.75
CA TYR A 52 -32.74 23.62 25.88
C TYR A 52 -33.46 23.46 27.22
N TYR A 53 -34.59 22.76 27.25
CA TYR A 53 -35.31 22.39 28.49
C TYR A 53 -35.60 23.57 29.44
N VAL A 54 -35.90 24.75 28.87
CA VAL A 54 -36.26 25.94 29.64
C VAL A 54 -37.54 25.71 30.45
N ALA A 55 -37.70 26.40 31.57
CA ALA A 55 -38.88 26.26 32.43
C ALA A 55 -40.18 26.51 31.63
N GLY A 56 -41.15 25.60 31.72
CA GLY A 56 -42.42 25.67 30.99
C GLY A 56 -42.37 25.24 29.51
N SER A 57 -41.22 24.76 29.00
CA SER A 57 -41.16 24.20 27.65
C SER A 57 -41.75 22.79 27.57
N LYS A 58 -42.32 22.44 26.40
CA LYS A 58 -42.82 21.09 26.12
C LYS A 58 -41.75 20.02 26.27
N ASP A 59 -40.51 20.32 25.86
CA ASP A 59 -39.38 19.38 26.01
C ASP A 59 -39.06 19.09 27.48
N ARG A 60 -39.11 20.11 28.34
CA ARG A 60 -38.91 19.92 29.79
C ARG A 60 -40.05 19.10 30.40
N GLU A 61 -41.29 19.33 29.99
CA GLU A 61 -42.45 18.55 30.43
C GLU A 61 -42.35 17.09 29.99
N GLY A 62 -42.00 16.83 28.73
CA GLY A 62 -41.80 15.50 28.17
C GLY A 62 -40.70 14.72 28.89
N LEU A 63 -39.54 15.37 29.12
CA LEU A 63 -38.43 14.78 29.87
C LEU A 63 -38.81 14.50 31.33
N ALA A 64 -39.49 15.43 32.01
CA ALA A 64 -39.96 15.23 33.37
C ALA A 64 -40.96 14.05 33.47
N ALA A 65 -41.85 13.91 32.50
CA ALA A 65 -42.78 12.79 32.43
C ALA A 65 -42.04 11.46 32.23
N ALA A 66 -41.02 11.41 31.36
CA ALA A 66 -40.20 10.22 31.14
C ALA A 66 -39.40 9.81 32.40
N LEU A 67 -38.78 10.79 33.09
CA LEU A 67 -38.10 10.56 34.37
C LEU A 67 -39.05 9.96 35.42
N LYS A 68 -40.24 10.57 35.58
CA LYS A 68 -41.26 10.08 36.51
C LYS A 68 -41.74 8.68 36.15
N ALA A 69 -41.94 8.41 34.86
CA ALA A 69 -42.38 7.10 34.38
C ALA A 69 -41.33 6.02 34.68
N LEU A 70 -40.04 6.30 34.41
CA LEU A 70 -38.95 5.36 34.68
C LEU A 70 -38.78 5.10 36.18
N GLN A 71 -38.82 6.15 37.01
CA GLN A 71 -38.79 6.01 38.48
C GLN A 71 -39.98 5.19 39.01
N SER A 72 -41.18 5.39 38.44
CA SER A 72 -42.39 4.67 38.85
C SER A 72 -42.38 3.19 38.45
N LYS A 73 -41.73 2.83 37.33
CA LYS A 73 -41.53 1.44 36.91
C LYS A 73 -40.55 0.68 37.83
N GLY A 74 -39.64 1.38 38.50
CA GLY A 74 -38.57 0.77 39.28
C GLY A 74 -37.43 0.24 38.40
N ALA A 75 -36.60 -0.64 38.95
CA ALA A 75 -35.48 -1.19 38.20
C ALA A 75 -35.94 -2.04 37.01
N ILE A 76 -35.44 -1.71 35.82
CA ILE A 76 -35.71 -2.50 34.62
C ILE A 76 -34.94 -3.82 34.66
N ASP A 77 -35.49 -4.86 34.03
CA ASP A 77 -34.93 -6.19 34.03
C ASP A 77 -34.27 -6.52 32.68
N VAL A 78 -32.93 -6.56 32.64
CA VAL A 78 -32.14 -6.63 31.41
C VAL A 78 -31.49 -8.02 31.22
N PRO A 79 -31.83 -8.75 30.15
CA PRO A 79 -31.24 -10.06 29.87
C PRO A 79 -29.88 -9.93 29.16
N VAL A 80 -29.21 -11.06 28.97
CA VAL A 80 -28.22 -11.23 27.89
C VAL A 80 -29.02 -11.41 26.59
N ALA A 81 -28.65 -10.77 25.48
CA ALA A 81 -29.33 -10.96 24.20
C ALA A 81 -28.44 -11.68 23.20
N ILE A 82 -28.88 -12.87 22.77
CA ILE A 82 -28.15 -13.75 21.86
C ILE A 82 -29.03 -14.09 20.67
N SER A 83 -28.67 -13.60 19.49
CA SER A 83 -29.39 -13.84 18.23
C SER A 83 -30.89 -13.55 18.34
N GLY A 84 -31.25 -12.47 19.02
CA GLY A 84 -32.64 -12.05 19.26
C GLY A 84 -33.36 -12.77 20.40
N ARG A 85 -32.74 -13.75 21.05
CA ARG A 85 -33.28 -14.39 22.25
C ARG A 85 -32.78 -13.68 23.50
N GLU A 86 -33.71 -13.42 24.42
CA GLU A 86 -33.39 -12.96 25.77
C GLU A 86 -33.03 -14.15 26.66
N VAL A 87 -31.79 -14.18 27.14
CA VAL A 87 -31.25 -15.23 28.02
C VAL A 87 -31.12 -14.68 29.44
N ARG A 88 -31.79 -15.36 30.38
CA ARG A 88 -31.77 -15.04 31.81
C ARG A 88 -30.80 -16.00 32.51
N THR A 89 -29.70 -15.46 33.02
CA THR A 89 -28.69 -16.23 33.76
C THR A 89 -28.99 -16.23 35.26
N SER A 90 -28.38 -17.18 36.00
CA SER A 90 -28.52 -17.28 37.46
C SER A 90 -27.82 -16.14 38.19
N THR A 91 -26.79 -15.54 37.60
CA THR A 91 -26.03 -14.42 38.17
C THR A 91 -26.68 -13.10 37.77
N ILE A 92 -27.39 -12.47 38.71
CA ILE A 92 -28.01 -11.16 38.52
C ILE A 92 -27.17 -10.06 39.18
N LEU A 93 -26.76 -9.08 38.39
CA LEU A 93 -26.07 -7.87 38.83
C LEU A 93 -27.02 -6.66 38.81
N THR A 94 -26.57 -5.52 39.33
CA THR A 94 -27.43 -4.34 39.52
C THR A 94 -26.70 -3.06 39.14
N GLN A 95 -27.31 -2.28 38.25
CA GLN A 95 -26.95 -0.88 38.01
C GLN A 95 -27.64 -0.01 39.06
N ARG A 96 -26.84 0.68 39.88
CA ARG A 96 -27.30 1.59 40.93
C ARG A 96 -27.61 2.97 40.33
N ASN A 97 -28.59 3.70 40.88
CA ASN A 97 -28.74 5.12 40.60
C ASN A 97 -27.62 5.89 41.34
N PRO A 98 -26.72 6.60 40.65
CA PRO A 98 -25.61 7.29 41.32
C PRO A 98 -26.06 8.40 42.29
N ALA A 99 -27.25 8.98 42.09
CA ALA A 99 -27.81 10.06 42.93
C ALA A 99 -28.55 9.52 44.15
N SER A 100 -28.96 8.26 44.11
CA SER A 100 -29.67 7.56 45.17
C SER A 100 -29.31 6.07 45.12
N HIS A 101 -28.13 5.72 45.62
CA HIS A 101 -27.53 4.38 45.43
C HIS A 101 -28.30 3.25 46.12
N ALA A 102 -29.24 3.58 47.01
CA ALA A 102 -30.23 2.65 47.54
C ALA A 102 -31.25 2.17 46.49
N THR A 103 -31.50 2.98 45.46
CA THR A 103 -32.48 2.68 44.40
C THR A 103 -31.78 2.16 43.13
N PRO A 104 -32.08 0.93 42.68
CA PRO A 104 -31.53 0.40 41.44
C PRO A 104 -32.25 0.97 40.21
N VAL A 105 -31.49 1.19 39.12
CA VAL A 105 -32.01 1.60 37.80
C VAL A 105 -32.26 0.37 36.92
N ALA A 106 -31.38 -0.63 37.01
CA ALA A 106 -31.53 -1.89 36.29
C ALA A 106 -31.02 -3.07 37.13
N LYS A 107 -31.64 -4.23 36.96
CA LYS A 107 -31.11 -5.55 37.33
C LYS A 107 -30.82 -6.29 36.03
N TYR A 108 -29.67 -6.95 35.93
CA TYR A 108 -29.27 -7.57 34.67
C TYR A 108 -28.61 -8.93 34.84
N SER A 109 -28.89 -9.82 33.90
CA SER A 109 -28.23 -11.13 33.80
C SER A 109 -26.78 -10.95 33.35
N ALA A 110 -25.83 -11.51 34.10
CA ALA A 110 -24.43 -11.52 33.71
C ALA A 110 -24.14 -12.75 32.83
N ALA A 111 -23.56 -12.54 31.66
CA ALA A 111 -23.12 -13.60 30.77
C ALA A 111 -21.93 -14.36 31.38
N SER A 112 -21.98 -15.69 31.35
CA SER A 112 -20.82 -16.54 31.62
C SER A 112 -20.03 -16.80 30.33
N ALA A 113 -18.90 -17.49 30.43
CA ALA A 113 -18.17 -17.94 29.25
C ALA A 113 -19.03 -18.73 28.24
N ALA A 114 -20.03 -19.48 28.70
CA ALA A 114 -20.91 -20.25 27.80
C ALA A 114 -21.80 -19.34 26.95
N GLU A 115 -22.48 -18.37 27.57
CA GLU A 115 -23.30 -17.39 26.83
C GLU A 115 -22.46 -16.50 25.92
N VAL A 116 -21.21 -16.17 26.29
CA VAL A 116 -20.31 -15.40 25.43
C VAL A 116 -19.91 -16.19 24.18
N ASN A 117 -19.58 -17.48 24.32
CA ASN A 117 -19.31 -18.33 23.16
C ASN A 117 -20.55 -18.48 22.27
N GLU A 118 -21.72 -18.69 22.86
CA GLU A 118 -22.98 -18.75 22.10
C GLU A 118 -23.28 -17.44 21.36
N ALA A 119 -22.95 -16.29 21.97
CA ALA A 119 -23.03 -14.98 21.32
C ALA A 119 -22.06 -14.86 20.13
N ILE A 120 -20.80 -15.30 20.27
CA ILE A 120 -19.82 -15.31 19.18
C ILE A 120 -20.33 -16.17 18.02
N GLU A 121 -20.77 -17.39 18.28
CA GLU A 121 -21.31 -18.30 17.25
C GLU A 121 -22.55 -17.71 16.57
N GLY A 122 -23.46 -17.11 17.35
CA GLY A 122 -24.62 -16.40 16.81
C GLY A 122 -24.26 -15.22 15.91
N ALA A 123 -23.21 -14.47 16.28
CA ALA A 123 -22.68 -13.38 15.47
C ALA A 123 -22.10 -13.89 14.14
N LEU A 124 -21.23 -14.90 14.21
CA LEU A 124 -20.61 -15.49 13.03
C LEU A 124 -21.65 -16.13 12.09
N ALA A 125 -22.70 -16.75 12.63
CA ALA A 125 -23.79 -17.31 11.84
C ALA A 125 -24.60 -16.23 11.08
N ALA A 126 -24.76 -15.04 11.66
CA ALA A 126 -25.46 -13.92 11.01
C ALA A 126 -24.62 -13.19 9.96
N LYS A 127 -23.29 -13.27 10.06
CA LYS A 127 -22.34 -12.50 9.25
C LYS A 127 -22.54 -12.65 7.73
N PRO A 128 -22.64 -13.85 7.13
CA PRO A 128 -22.76 -13.98 5.67
C PRO A 128 -24.02 -13.34 5.09
N ALA A 129 -25.12 -13.29 5.85
CA ALA A 129 -26.34 -12.62 5.41
C ALA A 129 -26.23 -11.10 5.54
N TRP A 130 -25.58 -10.62 6.61
CA TRP A 130 -25.43 -9.20 6.88
C TRP A 130 -24.44 -8.50 5.95
N GLU A 131 -23.27 -9.10 5.71
CA GLU A 131 -22.26 -8.50 4.84
C GLU A 131 -22.68 -8.47 3.36
N ALA A 132 -23.50 -9.44 2.94
CA ALA A 132 -24.07 -9.50 1.60
C ALA A 132 -25.22 -8.51 1.36
N LEU A 133 -25.76 -7.91 2.43
CA LEU A 133 -26.84 -6.93 2.32
C LEU A 133 -26.30 -5.64 1.67
N PRO A 134 -26.98 -5.04 0.68
CA PRO A 134 -26.53 -3.78 0.08
C PRO A 134 -26.33 -2.67 1.11
N PHE A 135 -25.38 -1.77 0.85
CA PHE A 135 -25.09 -0.64 1.75
C PHE A 135 -26.34 0.19 2.07
N ALA A 136 -27.19 0.47 1.08
CA ALA A 136 -28.41 1.26 1.26
C ALA A 136 -29.36 0.64 2.30
N ASP A 137 -29.49 -0.69 2.31
CA ASP A 137 -30.33 -1.42 3.26
C ASP A 137 -29.71 -1.44 4.66
N ARG A 138 -28.37 -1.61 4.77
CA ARG A 138 -27.67 -1.46 6.06
C ARG A 138 -27.82 -0.04 6.61
N ALA A 139 -27.60 0.98 5.77
CA ALA A 139 -27.71 2.39 6.12
C ALA A 139 -29.12 2.75 6.62
N ALA A 140 -30.17 2.22 5.99
CA ALA A 140 -31.56 2.46 6.37
C ALA A 140 -31.86 2.08 7.83
N VAL A 141 -31.23 1.03 8.36
CA VAL A 141 -31.36 0.62 9.76
C VAL A 141 -30.87 1.73 10.69
N PHE A 142 -29.67 2.25 10.47
CA PHE A 142 -29.07 3.26 11.37
C PHE A 142 -29.72 4.64 11.21
N LEU A 143 -30.15 5.00 10.01
CA LEU A 143 -30.94 6.22 9.78
C LEU A 143 -32.29 6.14 10.51
N LYS A 144 -33.00 5.00 10.42
CA LYS A 144 -34.26 4.80 11.15
C LYS A 144 -34.04 4.79 12.66
N ALA A 145 -32.96 4.20 13.15
CA ALA A 145 -32.62 4.24 14.57
C ALA A 145 -32.40 5.68 15.07
N ALA A 146 -31.73 6.54 14.29
CA ALA A 146 -31.57 7.96 14.61
C ALA A 146 -32.92 8.69 14.66
N ASP A 147 -33.84 8.40 13.75
CA ASP A 147 -35.18 9.00 13.75
C ASP A 147 -36.05 8.52 14.91
N LEU A 148 -35.96 7.23 15.26
CA LEU A 148 -36.60 6.69 16.46
C LEU A 148 -36.10 7.37 17.74
N ILE A 149 -34.79 7.65 17.83
CA ILE A 149 -34.18 8.32 18.99
C ILE A 149 -34.52 9.80 19.03
N SER A 150 -34.43 10.51 17.90
CA SER A 150 -34.74 11.95 17.85
C SER A 150 -36.21 12.26 18.14
N THR A 151 -37.11 11.30 17.89
CA THR A 151 -38.56 11.45 18.07
C THR A 151 -39.10 10.57 19.21
N LYS A 152 -39.49 9.33 18.92
CA LYS A 152 -40.23 8.41 19.79
C LYS A 152 -39.55 8.17 21.14
N TYR A 153 -38.23 7.97 21.13
CA TYR A 153 -37.47 7.54 22.30
C TYR A 153 -36.63 8.64 22.95
N ARG A 154 -36.66 9.88 22.44
CA ARG A 154 -35.74 10.95 22.89
C ARG A 154 -35.72 11.11 24.41
N TYR A 155 -36.89 11.32 24.99
CA TYR A 155 -37.02 11.58 26.43
C TYR A 155 -36.79 10.33 27.28
N GLU A 156 -37.14 9.13 26.78
CA GLU A 156 -36.87 7.87 27.49
C GLU A 156 -35.37 7.56 27.53
N MET A 157 -34.68 7.77 26.41
CA MET A 157 -33.23 7.64 26.30
C MET A 157 -32.53 8.59 27.24
N MET A 158 -32.90 9.88 27.21
CA MET A 158 -32.37 10.87 28.14
C MET A 158 -32.67 10.54 29.60
N ALA A 159 -33.89 10.16 29.95
CA ALA A 159 -34.26 9.79 31.32
C ALA A 159 -33.44 8.61 31.84
N SER A 160 -33.23 7.59 30.99
CA SER A 160 -32.38 6.44 31.31
C SER A 160 -30.93 6.85 31.58
N THR A 161 -30.37 7.71 30.72
CA THR A 161 -29.02 8.24 30.90
C THR A 161 -28.90 9.14 32.14
N MET A 162 -29.88 10.00 32.40
CA MET A 162 -29.89 10.88 33.57
C MET A 162 -29.88 10.09 34.89
N LEU A 163 -30.81 9.14 35.05
CA LEU A 163 -30.93 8.34 36.27
C LEU A 163 -29.82 7.28 36.39
N GLY A 164 -29.43 6.66 35.28
CA GLY A 164 -28.43 5.59 35.25
C GLY A 164 -27.00 6.08 35.36
N GLN A 165 -26.69 7.27 34.84
CA GLN A 165 -25.32 7.78 34.72
C GLN A 165 -25.09 9.12 35.43
N GLY A 166 -26.13 9.74 36.04
CA GLY A 166 -26.01 10.96 36.84
C GLY A 166 -25.97 12.27 36.03
N LYS A 167 -26.35 12.25 34.75
CA LYS A 167 -26.34 13.43 33.87
C LYS A 167 -27.51 14.37 34.20
N ASN A 168 -27.28 15.69 34.11
CA ASN A 168 -28.39 16.64 34.04
C ASN A 168 -29.00 16.66 32.63
N ALA A 169 -30.12 17.38 32.46
CA ALA A 169 -30.84 17.43 31.18
C ALA A 169 -29.95 17.86 30.00
N TRP A 170 -29.12 18.90 30.18
CA TRP A 170 -28.22 19.37 29.12
C TRP A 170 -27.14 18.34 28.75
N GLN A 171 -26.54 17.67 29.74
CA GLN A 171 -25.52 16.65 29.47
C GLN A 171 -26.11 15.38 28.86
N ALA A 172 -27.36 15.04 29.18
CA ALA A 172 -28.06 13.92 28.56
C ALA A 172 -28.51 14.26 27.12
N GLU A 173 -28.91 15.50 26.86
CA GLU A 173 -29.32 15.99 25.54
C GLU A 173 -28.18 15.89 24.53
N ILE A 174 -27.03 16.48 24.87
CA ILE A 174 -25.90 16.54 23.95
C ILE A 174 -25.23 15.17 23.73
N ASP A 175 -25.54 14.17 24.56
CA ASP A 175 -25.02 12.80 24.48
C ASP A 175 -26.06 11.85 23.89
N ALA A 176 -27.05 11.47 24.71
CA ALA A 176 -27.96 10.37 24.44
C ALA A 176 -29.04 10.70 23.39
N ALA A 177 -29.18 11.99 23.03
CA ALA A 177 -29.99 12.42 21.91
C ALA A 177 -29.12 12.91 20.75
N ALA A 178 -28.49 14.08 20.86
CA ALA A 178 -27.84 14.74 19.73
C ALA A 178 -26.62 13.96 19.20
N GLU A 179 -25.59 13.73 20.02
CA GLU A 179 -24.37 13.02 19.60
C GLU A 179 -24.66 11.58 19.14
N LEU A 180 -25.57 10.87 19.81
CA LEU A 180 -26.01 9.55 19.40
C LEU A 180 -26.65 9.57 18.00
N CYS A 181 -27.64 10.44 17.77
CA CYS A 181 -28.26 10.59 16.46
C CYS A 181 -27.23 10.98 15.39
N ASP A 182 -26.30 11.87 15.74
CA ASP A 182 -25.27 12.32 14.82
C ASP A 182 -24.30 11.20 14.45
N PHE A 183 -23.86 10.35 15.39
CA PHE A 183 -23.04 9.18 15.04
C PHE A 183 -23.76 8.27 14.05
N LEU A 184 -25.03 7.95 14.31
CA LEU A 184 -25.81 7.06 13.44
C LEU A 184 -25.99 7.64 12.03
N ARG A 185 -26.22 8.95 11.92
CA ARG A 185 -26.41 9.63 10.62
C ARG A 185 -25.08 9.89 9.91
N PHE A 186 -24.12 10.54 10.57
CA PHE A 186 -22.85 10.90 9.93
C PHE A 186 -22.01 9.68 9.58
N ASN A 187 -22.04 8.59 10.35
CA ASN A 187 -21.34 7.36 9.95
C ASN A 187 -21.91 6.80 8.63
N VAL A 188 -23.23 6.90 8.40
CA VAL A 188 -23.83 6.52 7.11
C VAL A 188 -23.28 7.40 5.98
N ARG A 189 -23.19 8.72 6.18
CA ARG A 189 -22.56 9.63 5.22
C ARG A 189 -21.09 9.28 4.96
N PHE A 190 -20.30 9.04 6.00
CA PHE A 190 -18.89 8.72 5.86
C PHE A 190 -18.66 7.34 5.21
N ALA A 191 -19.56 6.38 5.43
CA ALA A 191 -19.52 5.09 4.74
C ALA A 191 -19.79 5.26 3.23
N GLU A 192 -20.78 6.09 2.86
CA GLU A 192 -21.03 6.44 1.46
C GLU A 192 -19.80 7.10 0.82
N GLU A 193 -19.21 8.09 1.50
CA GLU A 193 -17.99 8.77 1.07
C GLU A 193 -16.83 7.80 0.89
N LEU A 194 -16.59 6.91 1.86
CA LEU A 194 -15.55 5.89 1.80
C LEU A 194 -15.75 4.94 0.62
N TYR A 195 -16.97 4.44 0.41
CA TYR A 195 -17.26 3.53 -0.69
C TYR A 195 -17.16 4.22 -2.07
N SER A 196 -17.35 5.54 -2.12
CA SER A 196 -17.18 6.33 -3.35
C SER A 196 -15.71 6.51 -3.77
N ALA A 197 -14.76 6.29 -2.87
CA ALA A 197 -13.34 6.37 -3.19
C ALA A 197 -12.93 5.16 -4.06
N GLN A 198 -12.80 5.40 -5.36
CA GLN A 198 -12.41 4.41 -6.37
C GLN A 198 -11.09 4.82 -7.04
N PRO A 199 -10.37 3.90 -7.72
CA PRO A 199 -9.19 4.25 -8.48
C PRO A 199 -9.48 5.40 -9.46
N SER A 200 -8.69 6.47 -9.37
CA SER A 200 -8.91 7.71 -10.13
C SER A 200 -8.62 7.57 -11.63
N TYR A 201 -7.90 6.51 -12.02
CA TYR A 201 -7.47 6.26 -13.39
C TYR A 201 -7.59 4.79 -13.76
N ASN A 202 -7.94 4.55 -15.03
CA ASN A 202 -7.99 3.24 -15.65
C ASN A 202 -7.28 3.31 -17.00
N SER A 203 -6.32 2.41 -17.23
CA SER A 203 -5.70 2.27 -18.54
C SER A 203 -6.73 1.84 -19.59
N ALA A 204 -6.49 2.17 -20.86
CA ALA A 204 -7.35 1.73 -21.96
C ALA A 204 -7.51 0.20 -21.94
N GLY A 205 -8.76 -0.27 -22.04
CA GLY A 205 -9.08 -1.70 -22.02
C GLY A 205 -9.03 -2.36 -20.63
N VAL A 206 -8.83 -1.59 -19.55
CA VAL A 206 -8.80 -2.09 -18.17
C VAL A 206 -9.87 -1.41 -17.33
N TRP A 207 -10.51 -2.15 -16.44
CA TRP A 207 -11.38 -1.60 -15.40
C TRP A 207 -10.92 -2.04 -14.01
N ASN A 208 -10.47 -1.06 -13.22
CA ASN A 208 -10.12 -1.23 -11.82
C ASN A 208 -11.29 -0.81 -10.92
N ARG A 209 -11.54 -1.61 -9.89
CA ARG A 209 -12.56 -1.37 -8.86
C ARG A 209 -11.95 -1.63 -7.49
N LEU A 210 -12.37 -0.87 -6.49
CA LEU A 210 -12.02 -1.12 -5.10
C LEU A 210 -13.27 -1.57 -4.34
N GLU A 211 -13.19 -2.77 -3.76
CA GLU A 211 -14.25 -3.34 -2.93
C GLU A 211 -13.88 -3.24 -1.45
N TYR A 212 -14.73 -2.59 -0.66
CA TYR A 212 -14.53 -2.40 0.78
C TYR A 212 -15.22 -3.51 1.58
N ARG A 213 -14.54 -4.65 1.72
CA ARG A 213 -15.08 -5.81 2.45
C ARG A 213 -15.06 -5.54 3.97
N PRO A 214 -16.06 -5.98 4.76
CA PRO A 214 -15.94 -6.02 6.22
C PRO A 214 -14.79 -6.95 6.64
N LEU A 215 -14.39 -6.87 7.91
CA LEU A 215 -13.38 -7.77 8.49
C LEU A 215 -13.90 -9.21 8.51
N GLU A 216 -13.03 -10.19 8.32
CA GLU A 216 -13.34 -11.60 8.59
C GLU A 216 -13.37 -11.84 10.09
N GLY A 217 -14.35 -12.60 10.59
CA GLY A 217 -14.57 -12.82 12.02
C GLY A 217 -15.54 -11.81 12.67
N PHE A 218 -15.37 -11.52 13.95
CA PHE A 218 -16.24 -10.63 14.73
C PHE A 218 -15.49 -9.50 15.45
N VAL A 219 -16.20 -8.41 15.74
CA VAL A 219 -15.69 -7.26 16.48
C VAL A 219 -16.12 -7.34 17.94
N TYR A 220 -15.20 -7.09 18.87
CA TYR A 220 -15.50 -6.92 20.29
C TYR A 220 -15.64 -5.44 20.63
N ALA A 221 -16.85 -5.02 20.98
CA ALA A 221 -17.13 -3.66 21.41
C ALA A 221 -17.20 -3.58 22.94
N VAL A 222 -16.36 -2.74 23.55
CA VAL A 222 -16.32 -2.52 25.00
C VAL A 222 -16.56 -1.04 25.29
N SER A 223 -17.75 -0.73 25.80
CA SER A 223 -18.19 0.67 25.96
C SER A 223 -18.09 1.18 27.41
N PRO A 224 -17.80 2.47 27.61
CA PRO A 224 -17.67 3.10 28.92
C PRO A 224 -19.03 3.50 29.49
N PHE A 225 -19.02 4.08 30.69
CA PHE A 225 -20.25 4.55 31.35
C PHE A 225 -20.62 6.00 30.99
N ASN A 226 -19.66 6.80 30.54
CA ASN A 226 -19.76 8.25 30.58
C ASN A 226 -20.56 8.86 29.41
N PHE A 227 -20.72 8.14 28.31
CA PHE A 227 -21.53 8.56 27.16
C PHE A 227 -22.35 7.39 26.61
N THR A 228 -23.67 7.57 26.55
CA THR A 228 -24.57 6.63 25.88
C THR A 228 -24.33 6.61 24.38
N ALA A 229 -23.98 7.75 23.77
CA ALA A 229 -23.61 7.87 22.37
C ALA A 229 -22.40 7.01 22.02
N ILE A 230 -21.35 7.00 22.86
CA ILE A 230 -20.20 6.11 22.68
C ILE A 230 -20.65 4.64 22.82
N GLY A 231 -21.49 4.34 23.80
CA GLY A 231 -22.14 3.03 23.97
C GLY A 231 -22.81 2.52 22.69
N ALA A 232 -23.52 3.39 21.97
CA ALA A 232 -24.16 3.08 20.70
C ALA A 232 -23.18 2.99 19.53
N ASN A 233 -22.24 3.93 19.43
CA ASN A 233 -21.35 4.07 18.28
C ASN A 233 -20.34 2.91 18.18
N LEU A 234 -19.80 2.43 19.31
CA LEU A 234 -18.80 1.36 19.31
C LEU A 234 -19.29 0.06 18.61
N PRO A 235 -20.52 -0.44 18.86
CA PRO A 235 -21.09 -1.53 18.08
C PRO A 235 -21.70 -1.10 16.75
N ALA A 236 -22.30 0.09 16.63
CA ALA A 236 -23.00 0.50 15.41
C ALA A 236 -22.06 0.77 14.23
N ALA A 237 -20.91 1.43 14.46
CA ALA A 237 -19.95 1.74 13.41
C ALA A 237 -19.41 0.49 12.67
N PRO A 238 -18.87 -0.54 13.34
CA PRO A 238 -18.48 -1.78 12.66
C PRO A 238 -19.66 -2.49 12.02
N ALA A 239 -20.84 -2.52 12.67
CA ALA A 239 -22.03 -3.17 12.12
C ALA A 239 -22.48 -2.51 10.80
N LEU A 240 -22.47 -1.18 10.70
CA LEU A 240 -22.76 -0.43 9.46
C LEU A 240 -21.87 -0.88 8.30
N MET A 241 -20.58 -1.12 8.58
CA MET A 241 -19.60 -1.54 7.58
C MET A 241 -19.75 -3.02 7.16
N GLY A 242 -20.73 -3.75 7.72
CA GLY A 242 -21.01 -5.16 7.39
C GLY A 242 -20.39 -6.16 8.37
N ASN A 243 -19.84 -5.72 9.50
CA ASN A 243 -19.31 -6.60 10.53
C ASN A 243 -20.41 -7.08 11.49
N VAL A 244 -20.09 -8.10 12.29
CA VAL A 244 -20.91 -8.56 13.42
C VAL A 244 -20.15 -8.33 14.72
N VAL A 245 -20.89 -8.11 15.81
CA VAL A 245 -20.34 -7.52 17.02
C VAL A 245 -20.80 -8.26 18.28
N VAL A 246 -19.85 -8.50 19.17
CA VAL A 246 -20.11 -8.86 20.57
C VAL A 246 -19.92 -7.61 21.43
N TRP A 247 -20.99 -7.11 22.03
CA TRP A 247 -20.99 -5.86 22.79
C TRP A 247 -21.07 -6.10 24.30
N LYS A 248 -19.99 -5.74 25.00
CA LYS A 248 -19.93 -5.66 26.46
C LYS A 248 -20.20 -4.22 26.92
N PRO A 249 -21.41 -3.91 27.41
CA PRO A 249 -21.71 -2.58 27.95
C PRO A 249 -21.04 -2.33 29.30
N SER A 250 -20.94 -1.06 29.69
CA SER A 250 -20.54 -0.72 31.06
C SER A 250 -21.64 -1.10 32.05
N ASP A 251 -21.26 -1.66 33.19
CA ASP A 251 -22.17 -2.02 34.29
C ASP A 251 -22.91 -0.80 34.87
N TYR A 252 -22.41 0.41 34.58
CA TYR A 252 -22.97 1.68 35.02
C TYR A 252 -23.73 2.44 33.92
N ALA A 253 -23.95 1.82 32.75
CA ALA A 253 -24.77 2.36 31.65
C ALA A 253 -25.70 1.28 31.03
N ILE A 254 -26.01 0.22 31.77
CA ILE A 254 -26.81 -0.91 31.27
C ILE A 254 -28.19 -0.47 30.78
N SER A 255 -28.89 0.39 31.53
CA SER A 255 -30.25 0.79 31.19
C SER A 255 -30.35 1.52 29.85
N SER A 256 -29.45 2.48 29.61
CA SER A 256 -29.46 3.28 28.38
C SER A 256 -28.95 2.45 27.20
N ASN A 257 -27.89 1.66 27.41
CA ASN A 257 -27.35 0.78 26.38
C ASN A 257 -28.31 -0.36 25.98
N TRP A 258 -29.09 -0.89 26.92
CA TRP A 258 -30.14 -1.86 26.62
C TRP A 258 -31.22 -1.24 25.74
N LEU A 259 -31.65 -0.01 26.05
CA LEU A 259 -32.62 0.70 25.22
C LEU A 259 -32.08 0.96 23.81
N VAL A 260 -30.80 1.33 23.67
CA VAL A 260 -30.14 1.45 22.35
C VAL A 260 -30.21 0.13 21.59
N HIS A 261 -29.88 -0.99 22.22
CA HIS A 261 -29.96 -2.31 21.59
C HIS A 261 -31.39 -2.62 21.09
N GLN A 262 -32.41 -2.34 21.91
CA GLN A 262 -33.81 -2.53 21.54
C GLN A 262 -34.24 -1.63 20.37
N ILE A 263 -33.78 -0.38 20.34
CA ILE A 263 -34.06 0.54 19.24
C ILE A 263 -33.42 0.06 17.94
N LEU A 264 -32.19 -0.47 17.99
CA LEU A 264 -31.53 -1.03 16.79
C LEU A 264 -32.33 -2.22 16.23
N LEU A 265 -32.85 -3.10 17.10
CA LEU A 265 -33.71 -4.20 16.66
C LEU A 265 -35.03 -3.69 16.06
N GLU A 266 -35.70 -2.70 16.69
CA GLU A 266 -36.92 -2.07 16.13
C GLU A 266 -36.64 -1.36 14.80
N ALA A 267 -35.44 -0.78 14.63
CA ALA A 267 -35.01 -0.16 13.40
C ALA A 267 -34.82 -1.17 12.26
N GLY A 268 -34.66 -2.46 12.59
CA GLY A 268 -34.54 -3.55 11.62
C GLY A 268 -33.15 -4.19 11.59
N LEU A 269 -32.30 -3.93 12.58
CA LEU A 269 -31.02 -4.64 12.71
C LEU A 269 -31.30 -6.14 12.88
N PRO A 270 -30.71 -7.02 12.04
CA PRO A 270 -30.94 -8.45 12.20
C PRO A 270 -30.42 -8.93 13.56
N PRO A 271 -31.16 -9.81 14.27
CA PRO A 271 -30.90 -10.05 15.70
C PRO A 271 -29.54 -10.67 16.06
N GLY A 272 -28.83 -11.26 15.09
CA GLY A 272 -27.49 -11.82 15.29
C GLY A 272 -26.35 -10.84 15.01
N VAL A 273 -26.61 -9.62 14.55
CA VAL A 273 -25.54 -8.70 14.11
C VAL A 273 -24.84 -8.04 15.30
N VAL A 274 -25.58 -7.66 16.34
CA VAL A 274 -25.02 -7.13 17.59
C VAL A 274 -25.54 -7.97 18.75
N GLN A 275 -24.63 -8.60 19.49
CA GLN A 275 -24.94 -9.44 20.64
C GLN A 275 -24.73 -8.64 21.93
N PHE A 276 -25.71 -8.59 22.83
CA PHE A 276 -25.64 -7.81 24.05
C PHE A 276 -25.22 -8.70 25.23
N VAL A 277 -23.96 -8.59 25.66
CA VAL A 277 -23.34 -9.47 26.67
C VAL A 277 -22.84 -8.68 27.89
N PRO A 278 -23.73 -8.21 28.78
CA PRO A 278 -23.33 -7.60 30.04
C PRO A 278 -22.79 -8.67 31.02
N GLY A 279 -21.90 -8.29 31.94
CA GLY A 279 -21.33 -9.22 32.91
C GLY A 279 -19.88 -8.92 33.29
N ASN A 280 -19.20 -9.93 33.85
CA ASN A 280 -17.83 -9.80 34.33
C ASN A 280 -16.87 -9.46 33.17
N PRO A 281 -16.20 -8.29 33.20
CA PRO A 281 -15.36 -7.86 32.08
C PRO A 281 -14.15 -8.77 31.85
N GLU A 282 -13.57 -9.36 32.89
CA GLU A 282 -12.40 -10.24 32.73
C GLU A 282 -12.78 -11.59 32.11
N GLU A 283 -13.90 -12.18 32.56
CA GLU A 283 -14.38 -13.45 32.02
C GLU A 283 -14.81 -13.32 30.55
N ILE A 284 -15.62 -12.30 30.23
CA ILE A 284 -16.09 -12.05 28.86
C ILE A 284 -14.89 -11.79 27.93
N THR A 285 -13.97 -10.91 28.35
CA THR A 285 -12.78 -10.59 27.55
C THR A 285 -11.91 -11.82 27.33
N LYS A 286 -11.71 -12.65 28.35
CA LYS A 286 -10.93 -13.88 28.21
C LYS A 286 -11.53 -14.78 27.13
N THR A 287 -12.83 -15.06 27.22
CA THR A 287 -13.53 -15.90 26.24
C THR A 287 -13.44 -15.32 24.83
N VAL A 288 -13.62 -14.00 24.67
CA VAL A 288 -13.50 -13.32 23.38
C VAL A 288 -12.09 -13.40 22.80
N LEU A 289 -11.06 -13.09 23.59
CA LEU A 289 -9.66 -13.07 23.12
C LEU A 289 -9.07 -14.47 22.92
N ASP A 290 -9.71 -15.50 23.47
CA ASP A 290 -9.36 -16.91 23.22
C ASP A 290 -9.96 -17.46 21.92
N HIS A 291 -10.86 -16.73 21.26
CA HIS A 291 -11.50 -17.17 20.02
C HIS A 291 -10.67 -16.82 18.75
N PRO A 292 -10.46 -17.75 17.81
CA PRO A 292 -9.62 -17.53 16.62
C PRO A 292 -10.20 -16.54 15.61
N GLU A 293 -11.52 -16.39 15.57
CA GLU A 293 -12.26 -15.43 14.72
C GLU A 293 -12.34 -14.02 15.32
N PHE A 294 -11.62 -13.72 16.40
CA PHE A 294 -11.54 -12.36 16.93
C PHE A 294 -10.81 -11.45 15.93
N ALA A 295 -11.53 -10.45 15.41
CA ALA A 295 -11.06 -9.63 14.28
C ALA A 295 -10.69 -8.20 14.65
N ALA A 296 -11.32 -7.65 15.70
CA ALA A 296 -11.07 -6.29 16.14
C ALA A 296 -11.56 -6.02 17.55
N LEU A 297 -10.83 -5.17 18.27
CA LEU A 297 -11.28 -4.50 19.49
C LEU A 297 -11.70 -3.07 19.15
N HIS A 298 -12.94 -2.71 19.50
CA HIS A 298 -13.41 -1.32 19.51
C HIS A 298 -13.71 -0.91 20.95
N TYR A 299 -12.78 -0.15 21.54
CA TYR A 299 -12.72 0.07 22.98
C TYR A 299 -12.84 1.55 23.33
N THR A 300 -13.59 1.84 24.39
CA THR A 300 -13.38 3.09 25.13
C THR A 300 -13.41 2.83 26.63
N GLY A 301 -12.40 3.32 27.35
CA GLY A 301 -12.26 3.08 28.78
C GLY A 301 -10.92 3.54 29.34
N SER A 302 -10.43 2.89 30.39
CA SER A 302 -9.20 3.32 31.07
C SER A 302 -7.94 2.89 30.31
N THR A 303 -6.92 3.76 30.36
CA THR A 303 -5.60 3.52 29.77
C THR A 303 -4.95 2.23 30.29
N ALA A 304 -5.09 1.94 31.58
CA ALA A 304 -4.52 0.75 32.20
C ALA A 304 -5.15 -0.55 31.66
N VAL A 305 -6.47 -0.57 31.48
CA VAL A 305 -7.17 -1.72 30.91
C VAL A 305 -6.82 -1.86 29.44
N PHE A 306 -6.78 -0.76 28.68
CA PHE A 306 -6.39 -0.80 27.28
C PHE A 306 -4.98 -1.38 27.08
N ARG A 307 -3.99 -0.95 27.87
CA ARG A 307 -2.61 -1.50 27.84
C ARG A 307 -2.60 -3.01 28.10
N LYS A 308 -3.40 -3.51 29.05
CA LYS A 308 -3.54 -4.95 29.33
C LYS A 308 -4.15 -5.68 28.11
N LEU A 309 -5.24 -5.16 27.55
CA LEU A 309 -5.89 -5.72 26.37
C LEU A 309 -4.95 -5.77 25.17
N TYR A 310 -4.25 -4.66 24.89
CA TYR A 310 -3.27 -4.58 23.82
C TYR A 310 -2.19 -5.65 23.97
N GLY A 311 -1.62 -5.80 25.17
CA GLY A 311 -0.65 -6.84 25.46
C GLY A 311 -1.19 -8.27 25.27
N GLN A 312 -2.43 -8.53 25.71
CA GLN A 312 -3.08 -9.83 25.53
C GLN A 312 -3.31 -10.16 24.06
N ILE A 313 -3.78 -9.18 23.27
CA ILE A 313 -3.97 -9.33 21.82
C ILE A 313 -2.61 -9.58 21.14
N SER A 314 -1.58 -8.82 21.49
CA SER A 314 -0.22 -9.02 20.96
C SER A 314 0.31 -10.43 21.25
N THR A 315 0.08 -10.97 22.45
CA THR A 315 0.43 -12.36 22.78
C THR A 315 -0.35 -13.36 21.92
N GLY A 316 -1.64 -13.10 21.68
CA GLY A 316 -2.45 -13.92 20.77
C GLY A 316 -1.95 -13.89 19.33
N VAL A 317 -1.52 -12.73 18.84
CA VAL A 317 -0.88 -12.58 17.52
C VAL A 317 0.45 -13.34 17.46
N ALA A 318 1.33 -13.16 18.44
CA ALA A 318 2.63 -13.81 18.50
C ALA A 318 2.53 -15.35 18.56
N SER A 319 1.43 -15.87 19.11
CA SER A 319 1.14 -17.31 19.16
C SER A 319 0.33 -17.84 17.98
N ALA A 320 0.12 -17.03 16.93
CA ALA A 320 -0.69 -17.37 15.76
C ALA A 320 -2.12 -17.83 16.10
N LYS A 321 -2.71 -17.30 17.19
CA LYS A 321 -4.07 -17.67 17.64
C LYS A 321 -5.16 -17.22 16.67
N TYR A 322 -5.00 -16.04 16.08
CA TYR A 322 -6.05 -15.38 15.30
C TYR A 322 -5.90 -15.65 13.80
N LYS A 323 -7.02 -15.83 13.10
CA LYS A 323 -7.06 -16.05 11.66
C LYS A 323 -6.56 -14.83 10.85
N SER A 324 -6.81 -13.63 11.37
CA SER A 324 -6.35 -12.35 10.83
C SER A 324 -5.71 -11.54 11.94
N TYR A 325 -4.82 -10.61 11.61
CA TYR A 325 -4.29 -9.65 12.59
C TYR A 325 -5.43 -8.78 13.15
N PRO A 326 -5.78 -8.90 14.44
CA PRO A 326 -6.90 -8.15 14.97
C PRO A 326 -6.61 -6.66 14.97
N ARG A 327 -7.57 -5.84 14.53
CA ARG A 327 -7.43 -4.39 14.56
C ARG A 327 -7.78 -3.85 15.94
N ILE A 328 -6.96 -2.93 16.44
CA ILE A 328 -7.17 -2.30 17.73
C ILE A 328 -7.56 -0.84 17.47
N VAL A 329 -8.77 -0.47 17.91
CA VAL A 329 -9.33 0.87 17.83
C VAL A 329 -9.74 1.25 19.24
N ALA A 330 -9.11 2.28 19.80
CA ALA A 330 -9.32 2.64 21.19
C ALA A 330 -9.20 4.13 21.47
N GLU A 331 -10.14 4.61 22.27
CA GLU A 331 -10.08 5.91 22.95
C GLU A 331 -9.94 5.66 24.46
N THR A 332 -9.04 6.37 25.14
CA THR A 332 -8.79 6.17 26.57
C THR A 332 -8.90 7.48 27.35
N GLY A 333 -8.15 7.61 28.45
CA GLY A 333 -8.19 8.76 29.34
C GLY A 333 -7.51 10.01 28.77
N GLY A 334 -7.68 11.11 29.49
CA GLY A 334 -7.07 12.39 29.19
C GLY A 334 -6.75 13.20 30.44
N LYS A 335 -5.65 13.95 30.40
CA LYS A 335 -5.32 14.96 31.41
C LYS A 335 -5.28 16.35 30.76
N ASN A 336 -6.48 16.80 30.40
CA ASN A 336 -6.68 17.95 29.52
C ASN A 336 -6.37 19.27 30.22
N PHE A 337 -5.95 20.26 29.43
CA PHE A 337 -5.48 21.54 29.94
C PHE A 337 -6.21 22.75 29.33
N HIS A 338 -6.31 23.81 30.12
CA HIS A 338 -6.55 25.17 29.64
C HIS A 338 -5.30 26.03 29.93
N LEU A 339 -4.82 26.79 28.95
CA LEU A 339 -3.72 27.75 29.07
C LEU A 339 -4.25 29.17 28.86
N ILE A 340 -4.12 30.02 29.87
CA ILE A 340 -4.62 31.40 29.89
C ILE A 340 -3.42 32.36 29.70
N HIS A 341 -3.29 32.89 28.50
CA HIS A 341 -2.30 33.91 28.17
C HIS A 341 -2.68 35.28 28.76
N ASN A 342 -1.72 36.19 28.91
CA ASN A 342 -1.97 37.52 29.47
C ASN A 342 -2.90 38.41 28.61
N SER A 343 -3.05 38.08 27.32
CA SER A 343 -3.99 38.75 26.41
C SER A 343 -5.38 38.11 26.38
N ALA A 344 -5.65 37.10 27.21
CA ALA A 344 -6.92 36.40 27.25
C ALA A 344 -8.10 37.30 27.64
N ASP A 345 -9.28 36.97 27.12
CA ASP A 345 -10.55 37.41 27.66
C ASP A 345 -10.86 36.61 28.94
N ILE A 346 -10.70 37.25 30.10
CA ILE A 346 -10.79 36.58 31.40
C ILE A 346 -12.21 36.10 31.70
N ASP A 347 -13.24 36.85 31.31
CA ASP A 347 -14.63 36.47 31.56
C ASP A 347 -15.01 35.22 30.77
N ASN A 348 -14.66 35.18 29.49
CA ASN A 348 -14.85 33.97 28.68
C ASN A 348 -14.04 32.79 29.22
N ALA A 349 -12.75 33.00 29.54
CA ALA A 349 -11.87 31.94 30.00
C ALA A 349 -12.33 31.31 31.32
N VAL A 350 -12.84 32.10 32.26
CA VAL A 350 -13.40 31.60 33.52
C VAL A 350 -14.62 30.73 33.27
N VAL A 351 -15.62 31.24 32.53
CA VAL A 351 -16.87 30.49 32.27
C VAL A 351 -16.58 29.19 31.52
N GLN A 352 -15.70 29.23 30.51
CA GLN A 352 -15.31 28.04 29.75
C GLN A 352 -14.53 27.04 30.61
N THR A 353 -13.70 27.50 31.54
CA THR A 353 -12.96 26.63 32.47
C THR A 353 -13.90 25.95 33.46
N VAL A 354 -14.86 26.68 34.04
CA VAL A 354 -15.90 26.10 34.92
C VAL A 354 -16.68 25.02 34.18
N ARG A 355 -17.15 25.30 32.97
CA ARG A 355 -17.86 24.32 32.15
C ARG A 355 -16.97 23.13 31.78
N GLY A 356 -15.74 23.38 31.34
CA GLY A 356 -14.78 22.35 30.94
C GLY A 356 -14.39 21.41 32.08
N ALA A 357 -14.28 21.90 33.31
CA ALA A 357 -13.87 21.12 34.47
C ALA A 357 -15.04 20.41 35.17
N PHE A 358 -16.24 21.01 35.18
CA PHE A 358 -17.30 20.61 36.11
C PHE A 358 -18.59 20.14 35.43
N GLU A 359 -18.81 20.40 34.14
CA GLU A 359 -19.92 19.76 33.41
C GLU A 359 -19.77 18.24 33.49
N TYR A 360 -20.87 17.57 33.82
CA TYR A 360 -20.89 16.13 34.10
C TYR A 360 -19.83 15.70 35.15
N GLN A 361 -19.63 16.55 36.17
CA GLN A 361 -18.76 16.30 37.32
C GLN A 361 -17.31 15.97 36.91
N GLY A 362 -16.86 16.50 35.76
CA GLY A 362 -15.52 16.18 35.24
C GLY A 362 -15.35 14.74 34.74
N GLN A 363 -16.44 13.98 34.58
CA GLN A 363 -16.43 12.58 34.11
C GLN A 363 -16.48 12.49 32.58
N LYS A 364 -15.72 13.36 31.91
CA LYS A 364 -15.51 13.32 30.45
C LYS A 364 -14.03 13.04 30.21
N CYS A 365 -13.71 12.20 29.22
CA CYS A 365 -12.31 11.98 28.82
C CYS A 365 -11.61 13.30 28.49
N SER A 366 -12.36 14.27 27.97
CA SER A 366 -11.90 15.62 27.62
C SER A 366 -11.97 16.67 28.74
N ALA A 367 -12.41 16.33 29.96
CA ALA A 367 -12.62 17.32 31.02
C ALA A 367 -11.33 18.08 31.38
N CYS A 368 -11.43 19.41 31.50
CA CYS A 368 -10.31 20.26 31.91
C CYS A 368 -9.96 19.95 33.36
N SER A 369 -8.75 19.45 33.60
CA SER A 369 -8.29 19.11 34.95
C SER A 369 -6.98 19.79 35.34
N ARG A 370 -6.39 20.56 34.42
CA ARG A 370 -5.19 21.36 34.61
C ARG A 370 -5.38 22.74 34.01
N LEU A 371 -5.17 23.78 34.80
CA LEU A 371 -5.29 25.15 34.36
C LEU A 371 -3.93 25.84 34.55
N TYR A 372 -3.44 26.49 33.50
CA TYR A 372 -2.21 27.26 33.52
C TYR A 372 -2.55 28.73 33.31
N VAL A 373 -2.23 29.61 34.26
CA VAL A 373 -2.64 31.03 34.22
C VAL A 373 -1.43 31.94 34.34
N ALA A 374 -1.34 32.95 33.48
CA ALA A 374 -0.34 34.01 33.58
C ALA A 374 -0.43 34.72 34.93
N SER A 375 0.71 34.97 35.59
CA SER A 375 0.77 35.59 36.91
C SER A 375 0.13 36.99 36.92
N SER A 376 0.30 37.75 35.83
CA SER A 376 -0.33 39.07 35.62
C SER A 376 -1.87 39.04 35.61
N LYS A 377 -2.48 37.88 35.38
CA LYS A 377 -3.95 37.69 35.32
C LYS A 377 -4.53 36.87 36.46
N TRP A 378 -3.70 36.22 37.26
CA TRP A 378 -4.17 35.27 38.27
C TRP A 378 -5.10 35.88 39.31
N SER A 379 -4.82 37.09 39.80
CA SER A 379 -5.67 37.73 40.83
C SER A 379 -7.10 37.95 40.35
N GLU A 380 -7.26 38.52 39.14
CA GLU A 380 -8.56 38.71 38.50
C GLU A 380 -9.25 37.38 38.21
N PHE A 381 -8.52 36.43 37.61
CA PHE A 381 -9.04 35.11 37.25
C PHE A 381 -9.51 34.32 38.47
N LYS A 382 -8.70 34.26 39.54
CA LYS A 382 -9.00 33.53 40.79
C LYS A 382 -10.30 34.04 41.40
N SER A 383 -10.46 35.36 41.52
CA SER A 383 -11.66 35.97 42.10
C SER A 383 -12.94 35.59 41.32
N LYS A 384 -12.91 35.74 39.99
CA LYS A 384 -14.04 35.39 39.12
C LYS A 384 -14.32 33.88 39.10
N LEU A 385 -13.27 33.05 39.07
CA LEU A 385 -13.39 31.59 39.09
C LEU A 385 -14.07 31.09 40.37
N VAL A 386 -13.64 31.59 41.54
CA VAL A 386 -14.27 31.24 42.82
C VAL A 386 -15.74 31.65 42.82
N SER A 387 -16.05 32.88 42.39
CA SER A 387 -17.43 33.38 42.33
C SER A 387 -18.34 32.53 41.42
N GLU A 388 -17.86 32.10 40.26
CA GLU A 388 -18.62 31.22 39.38
C GLU A 388 -18.80 29.81 39.95
N VAL A 389 -17.79 29.26 40.63
CA VAL A 389 -17.90 27.94 41.28
C VAL A 389 -18.89 27.95 42.44
N GLU A 390 -18.96 29.02 43.23
CA GLU A 390 -19.92 29.16 44.33
C GLU A 390 -21.38 29.19 43.86
N LYS A 391 -21.64 29.55 42.60
CA LYS A 391 -22.99 29.53 41.99
C LYS A 391 -23.45 28.12 41.59
N ILE A 392 -22.55 27.13 41.56
CA ILE A 392 -22.86 25.77 41.10
C ILE A 392 -23.81 25.07 42.08
N LYS A 393 -25.02 24.78 41.60
CA LYS A 393 -25.98 23.91 42.30
C LYS A 393 -25.66 22.43 42.06
N ILE A 394 -25.64 21.65 43.13
CA ILE A 394 -25.30 20.23 43.14
C ILE A 394 -26.49 19.45 43.71
N GLY A 395 -26.89 18.37 43.05
CA GLY A 395 -27.96 17.53 43.56
C GLY A 395 -28.45 16.50 42.54
N PRO A 396 -29.62 15.87 42.77
CA PRO A 396 -30.12 14.83 41.89
C PRO A 396 -30.46 15.36 40.48
N PRO A 397 -30.27 14.56 39.42
CA PRO A 397 -30.37 15.00 38.03
C PRO A 397 -31.80 15.38 37.60
N GLU A 398 -32.83 14.84 38.23
CA GLU A 398 -34.23 15.18 37.96
C GLU A 398 -34.61 16.61 38.38
N ASN A 399 -33.80 17.25 39.24
CA ASN A 399 -33.93 18.68 39.47
C ASN A 399 -33.09 19.43 38.43
N PHE A 400 -33.78 19.96 37.41
CA PHE A 400 -33.17 20.65 36.27
C PHE A 400 -32.46 21.97 36.61
N GLU A 401 -32.50 22.46 37.86
CA GLU A 401 -31.67 23.59 38.30
C GLU A 401 -30.23 23.17 38.65
N ASN A 402 -29.98 21.88 38.85
CA ASN A 402 -28.66 21.40 39.22
C ASN A 402 -27.71 21.40 38.03
N PHE A 403 -26.59 22.11 38.18
CA PHE A 403 -25.50 22.10 37.22
C PHE A 403 -24.70 20.80 37.33
N MET A 404 -24.53 20.28 38.55
CA MET A 404 -23.83 19.03 38.81
C MET A 404 -24.69 17.99 39.53
N GLY A 405 -24.60 16.76 39.06
CA GLY A 405 -25.09 15.54 39.68
C GLY A 405 -24.03 14.81 40.52
N PRO A 406 -24.26 13.53 40.81
CA PRO A 406 -23.30 12.63 41.47
C PRO A 406 -22.20 12.12 40.51
N VAL A 407 -21.07 11.66 41.05
CA VAL A 407 -20.13 10.81 40.30
C VAL A 407 -20.68 9.38 40.17
N ILE A 408 -20.19 8.60 39.21
CA ILE A 408 -20.89 7.42 38.68
C ILE A 408 -21.12 6.28 39.70
N HIS A 409 -20.14 5.99 40.56
CA HIS A 409 -20.20 4.83 41.45
C HIS A 409 -19.28 4.98 42.66
N GLU A 410 -19.44 4.10 43.64
CA GLU A 410 -18.75 4.15 44.93
C GLU A 410 -17.22 4.16 44.80
N SER A 411 -16.64 3.33 43.92
CA SER A 411 -15.18 3.33 43.72
C SER A 411 -14.65 4.68 43.21
N SER A 412 -15.34 5.34 42.28
CA SER A 412 -14.99 6.70 41.83
C SER A 412 -15.14 7.72 42.95
N PHE A 413 -16.23 7.64 43.74
CA PHE A 413 -16.43 8.49 44.91
C PHE A 413 -15.29 8.35 45.92
N LYS A 414 -14.96 7.12 46.33
CA LYS A 414 -13.87 6.83 47.27
C LYS A 414 -12.51 7.31 46.76
N LYS A 415 -12.23 7.10 45.46
CA LYS A 415 -11.02 7.62 44.81
C LYS A 415 -10.94 9.15 44.94
N LEU A 416 -12.01 9.85 44.57
CA LEU A 416 -12.02 11.32 44.56
C LEU A 416 -12.01 11.92 45.96
N ALA A 417 -12.76 11.35 46.90
CA ALA A 417 -12.71 11.72 48.32
C ALA A 417 -11.29 11.57 48.88
N GLY A 418 -10.62 10.43 48.61
CA GLY A 418 -9.23 10.21 49.01
C GLY A 418 -8.24 11.20 48.38
N VAL A 419 -8.44 11.59 47.11
CA VAL A 419 -7.63 12.63 46.46
C VAL A 419 -7.82 13.99 47.15
N ILE A 420 -9.05 14.36 47.50
CA ILE A 420 -9.35 15.60 48.24
C ILE A 420 -8.72 15.57 49.63
N ASP A 421 -8.87 14.47 50.38
CA ASP A 421 -8.29 14.31 51.71
C ASP A 421 -6.76 14.39 51.70
N ALA A 422 -6.13 13.80 50.69
CA ALA A 422 -4.68 13.89 50.50
C ALA A 422 -4.24 15.30 50.11
N ALA A 423 -4.94 15.94 49.18
CA ALA A 423 -4.62 17.28 48.70
C ALA A 423 -4.78 18.36 49.79
N ASN A 424 -5.77 18.23 50.68
CA ASN A 424 -5.96 19.12 51.83
C ASN A 424 -4.82 19.04 52.87
N LYS A 425 -4.01 17.98 52.84
CA LYS A 425 -2.86 17.78 53.73
C LYS A 425 -1.52 18.08 53.04
N ASP A 426 -1.54 18.37 51.75
CA ASP A 426 -0.34 18.56 50.95
C ASP A 426 0.11 20.03 51.01
N PRO A 427 1.30 20.35 51.57
CA PRO A 427 1.77 21.74 51.68
C PRO A 427 2.11 22.37 50.32
N GLU A 428 2.22 21.59 49.24
CA GLU A 428 2.43 22.10 47.88
C GLU A 428 1.13 22.52 47.19
N LEU A 429 -0.03 22.27 47.81
CA LEU A 429 -1.34 22.66 47.30
C LEU A 429 -2.02 23.68 48.22
N GLU A 430 -2.66 24.66 47.61
CA GLU A 430 -3.58 25.60 48.28
C GLU A 430 -5.00 25.31 47.79
N LEU A 431 -5.94 25.06 48.72
CA LEU A 431 -7.35 24.96 48.38
C LEU A 431 -7.89 26.34 47.99
N VAL A 432 -8.35 26.47 46.75
CA VAL A 432 -8.92 27.73 46.22
C VAL A 432 -10.44 27.76 46.39
N ALA A 433 -11.12 26.64 46.13
CA ALA A 433 -12.57 26.49 46.30
C ALA A 433 -12.95 25.02 46.47
N GLY A 434 -14.05 24.74 47.18
CA GLY A 434 -14.62 23.39 47.29
C GLY A 434 -14.00 22.54 48.42
N GLY A 435 -13.58 21.32 48.09
CA GLY A 435 -12.97 20.38 49.05
C GLY A 435 -13.99 19.60 49.88
N LYS A 436 -15.22 19.44 49.39
CA LYS A 436 -16.32 18.75 50.09
C LYS A 436 -16.87 17.58 49.28
N TYR A 437 -17.35 16.56 49.96
CA TYR A 437 -18.01 15.40 49.35
C TYR A 437 -19.01 14.80 50.35
N ASP A 438 -20.07 14.15 49.85
CA ASP A 438 -21.07 13.43 50.63
C ASP A 438 -21.51 12.17 49.88
N GLY A 439 -21.30 11.01 50.49
CA GLY A 439 -21.64 9.69 49.95
C GLY A 439 -22.89 9.07 50.59
N SER A 440 -23.56 9.77 51.51
CA SER A 440 -24.59 9.20 52.39
C SER A 440 -25.84 8.72 51.63
N LYS A 441 -26.28 9.47 50.62
CA LYS A 441 -27.45 9.14 49.77
C LYS A 441 -27.09 8.84 48.33
N GLY A 442 -26.21 9.64 47.76
CA GLY A 442 -25.66 9.49 46.41
C GLY A 442 -24.18 9.84 46.45
N TYR A 443 -23.48 9.65 45.34
CA TYR A 443 -22.03 9.84 45.27
C TYR A 443 -21.67 11.29 44.92
N PHE A 444 -21.89 12.25 45.82
CA PHE A 444 -21.70 13.68 45.51
C PHE A 444 -20.30 14.17 45.86
N VAL A 445 -19.56 14.67 44.85
CA VAL A 445 -18.26 15.34 45.02
C VAL A 445 -18.41 16.77 44.53
N HIS A 446 -18.10 17.76 45.37
CA HIS A 446 -18.24 19.17 45.02
C HIS A 446 -17.12 19.62 44.07
N PRO A 447 -17.38 20.61 43.18
CA PRO A 447 -16.32 21.24 42.39
C PRO A 447 -15.20 21.70 43.31
N THR A 448 -13.99 21.21 43.06
CA THR A 448 -12.83 21.45 43.91
C THR A 448 -11.68 21.98 43.07
N ILE A 449 -11.07 23.08 43.54
CA ILE A 449 -9.95 23.74 42.86
C ILE A 449 -8.78 23.82 43.84
N TYR A 450 -7.63 23.31 43.42
CA TYR A 450 -6.35 23.50 44.11
C TYR A 450 -5.40 24.33 43.25
N GLN A 451 -4.65 25.25 43.86
CA GLN A 451 -3.49 25.88 43.25
C GLN A 451 -2.23 25.10 43.67
N ALA A 452 -1.48 24.58 42.71
CA ALA A 452 -0.19 23.96 42.92
C ALA A 452 0.92 25.01 42.95
N LYS A 453 1.84 24.88 43.90
CA LYS A 453 3.02 25.76 44.03
C LYS A 453 4.12 25.44 43.01
N THR A 454 4.10 24.23 42.45
CA THR A 454 5.08 23.75 41.46
C THR A 454 4.38 23.11 40.26
N ALA A 455 4.93 23.31 39.06
CA ALA A 455 4.41 22.71 37.83
C ALA A 455 4.63 21.18 37.78
N ALA A 456 5.54 20.65 38.61
CA ALA A 456 5.85 19.22 38.69
C ALA A 456 4.87 18.43 39.59
N HIS A 457 3.89 19.10 40.21
CA HIS A 457 3.01 18.44 41.16
C HIS A 457 2.15 17.36 40.49
N LYS A 458 2.07 16.17 41.09
CA LYS A 458 1.39 14.97 40.54
C LYS A 458 -0.08 15.18 40.14
N ASN A 459 -0.80 16.14 40.74
CA ASN A 459 -2.18 16.44 40.35
C ASN A 459 -2.28 17.04 38.94
N LEU A 460 -1.19 17.59 38.40
CA LEU A 460 -1.06 18.06 37.02
C LEU A 460 -0.69 16.94 36.05
N SER A 461 -0.52 15.70 36.48
CA SER A 461 -0.24 14.57 35.57
C SER A 461 -1.23 13.41 35.75
N ASN A 462 -1.72 13.19 36.97
CA ASN A 462 -2.61 12.08 37.31
C ASN A 462 -4.09 12.35 36.95
N GLU A 463 -4.70 11.45 36.19
CA GLU A 463 -6.12 11.52 35.82
C GLU A 463 -7.04 11.04 36.97
N PHE A 464 -7.92 11.93 37.43
CA PHE A 464 -8.86 11.63 38.51
C PHE A 464 -10.25 11.21 38.03
N PHE A 465 -10.68 11.73 36.89
CA PHE A 465 -12.02 11.52 36.30
C PHE A 465 -13.14 11.97 37.26
N GLY A 466 -13.05 13.21 37.71
CA GLY A 466 -13.97 13.83 38.67
C GLY A 466 -13.79 15.35 38.74
N PRO A 467 -14.56 16.05 39.58
CA PRO A 467 -14.66 17.50 39.54
C PRO A 467 -13.53 18.17 40.34
N ILE A 468 -12.28 17.83 40.01
CA ILE A 468 -11.07 18.34 40.67
C ILE A 468 -10.18 19.01 39.61
N LEU A 469 -10.04 20.33 39.72
CA LEU A 469 -9.19 21.16 38.87
C LEU A 469 -7.92 21.55 39.62
N THR A 470 -6.76 21.37 39.01
CA THR A 470 -5.48 21.86 39.55
C THR A 470 -4.97 23.03 38.72
N VAL A 471 -4.65 24.13 39.37
CA VAL A 471 -4.15 25.36 38.75
C VAL A 471 -2.66 25.49 39.01
N TYR A 472 -1.89 25.88 38.00
CA TYR A 472 -0.53 26.37 38.15
C TYR A 472 -0.45 27.79 37.58
N VAL A 473 0.17 28.69 38.34
CA VAL A 473 0.36 30.09 37.93
C VAL A 473 1.79 30.23 37.41
N TYR A 474 1.94 30.56 36.14
CA TYR A 474 3.26 30.70 35.51
C TYR A 474 3.67 32.17 35.43
N ASP A 475 4.97 32.44 35.49
CA ASP A 475 5.51 33.79 35.39
C ASP A 475 5.51 34.24 33.93
N ASP A 476 4.71 35.27 33.62
CA ASP A 476 4.64 35.91 32.31
C ASP A 476 5.41 37.24 32.24
N SER A 477 6.20 37.57 33.28
CA SER A 477 7.06 38.75 33.28
C SER A 477 8.39 38.52 32.54
N SER A 478 8.79 37.26 32.37
CA SER A 478 9.99 36.89 31.60
C SER A 478 9.67 36.79 30.11
N ALA A 479 10.64 37.13 29.26
CA ALA A 479 10.47 37.10 27.81
C ALA A 479 10.25 35.68 27.25
N SER A 480 10.62 34.63 27.98
CA SER A 480 10.42 33.22 27.61
C SER A 480 9.28 32.54 28.38
N GLY A 481 8.57 33.27 29.24
CA GLY A 481 7.64 32.67 30.20
C GLY A 481 6.50 31.90 29.53
N PHE A 482 6.00 32.41 28.41
CA PHE A 482 4.95 31.73 27.64
C PHE A 482 5.47 30.49 26.90
N GLU A 483 6.68 30.59 26.35
CA GLU A 483 7.36 29.50 25.66
C GLU A 483 7.66 28.35 26.62
N ASP A 484 8.15 28.67 27.82
CA ASP A 484 8.54 27.70 28.84
C ASP A 484 7.33 27.01 29.47
N ILE A 485 6.21 27.72 29.65
CA ILE A 485 4.98 27.07 30.09
C ILE A 485 4.41 26.14 29.02
N CYS A 486 4.51 26.47 27.73
CA CYS A 486 4.10 25.55 26.66
C CYS A 486 4.93 24.25 26.68
N LYS A 487 6.26 24.33 26.83
CA LYS A 487 7.13 23.15 26.97
C LYS A 487 6.77 22.31 28.20
N THR A 488 6.44 22.99 29.29
CA THR A 488 6.01 22.34 30.53
C THR A 488 4.69 21.60 30.31
N ILE A 489 3.68 22.23 29.71
CA ILE A 489 2.38 21.60 29.41
C ILE A 489 2.55 20.33 28.57
N ASP A 490 3.38 20.42 27.51
CA ASP A 490 3.65 19.33 26.59
C ASP A 490 4.30 18.11 27.28
N SER A 491 5.18 18.35 28.26
CA SER A 491 5.94 17.29 28.95
C SER A 491 5.30 16.78 30.24
N THR A 492 4.36 17.52 30.85
CA THR A 492 3.83 17.19 32.18
C THR A 492 2.99 15.89 32.19
N SER A 493 2.30 15.57 31.10
CA SER A 493 1.38 14.42 31.05
C SER A 493 1.68 13.48 29.89
N GLU A 494 1.52 12.18 30.15
CA GLU A 494 1.56 11.14 29.11
C GLU A 494 0.35 11.18 28.15
N TYR A 495 -0.69 11.94 28.49
CA TYR A 495 -1.91 12.05 27.68
C TYR A 495 -1.80 13.14 26.61
N GLY A 496 -2.57 12.95 25.53
CA GLY A 496 -2.57 13.82 24.35
C GLY A 496 -3.96 14.05 23.77
N LEU A 497 -5.01 14.10 24.61
CA LEU A 497 -6.41 14.12 24.13
C LEU A 497 -6.91 15.51 23.75
N THR A 498 -7.19 16.39 24.72
CA THR A 498 -7.70 17.75 24.44
C THR A 498 -6.95 18.83 25.20
N GLY A 499 -6.93 20.04 24.64
CA GLY A 499 -6.30 21.21 25.24
C GLY A 499 -6.85 22.50 24.65
N ALA A 500 -6.88 23.57 25.45
CA ALA A 500 -7.35 24.88 25.00
C ALA A 500 -6.38 26.01 25.35
N VAL A 501 -6.25 26.98 24.44
CA VAL A 501 -5.53 28.22 24.66
C VAL A 501 -6.49 29.41 24.61
N PHE A 502 -6.42 30.26 25.62
CA PHE A 502 -7.16 31.51 25.70
C PHE A 502 -6.19 32.67 25.50
N ALA A 503 -6.36 33.41 24.40
CA ALA A 503 -5.50 34.52 24.02
C ALA A 503 -6.20 35.38 22.94
N ARG A 504 -5.88 36.68 22.91
CA ARG A 504 -6.22 37.57 21.78
C ARG A 504 -5.03 37.82 20.85
N ASP A 505 -3.83 37.63 21.37
CA ASP A 505 -2.58 37.76 20.62
C ASP A 505 -2.42 36.60 19.64
N ARG A 506 -2.35 36.92 18.33
CA ARG A 506 -2.22 35.94 17.26
C ARG A 506 -0.85 35.26 17.23
N ALA A 507 0.21 35.95 17.65
CA ALA A 507 1.55 35.35 17.73
C ALA A 507 1.60 34.29 18.84
N ALA A 508 1.04 34.59 20.01
CA ALA A 508 0.93 33.63 21.11
C ALA A 508 0.05 32.42 20.73
N ILE A 509 -1.08 32.63 20.06
CA ILE A 509 -1.93 31.54 19.54
C ILE A 509 -1.13 30.66 18.58
N ARG A 510 -0.48 31.25 17.58
CA ARG A 510 0.29 30.50 16.59
C ARG A 510 1.43 29.72 17.23
N TYR A 511 2.15 30.34 18.15
CA TYR A 511 3.21 29.67 18.90
C TYR A 511 2.66 28.47 19.66
N ALA A 512 1.55 28.62 20.39
CA ALA A 512 0.96 27.54 21.16
C ALA A 512 0.39 26.41 20.29
N GLU A 513 -0.22 26.72 19.14
CA GLU A 513 -0.63 25.71 18.14
C GLU A 513 0.55 24.81 17.73
N ASP A 514 1.74 25.40 17.53
CA ASP A 514 2.93 24.66 17.14
C ASP A 514 3.60 23.94 18.32
N ALA A 515 3.78 24.63 19.44
CA ALA A 515 4.46 24.08 20.62
C ALA A 515 3.65 22.97 21.32
N LEU A 516 2.32 23.01 21.22
CA LEU A 516 1.41 22.04 21.86
C LEU A 516 0.77 21.07 20.86
N ARG A 517 1.29 21.00 19.62
CA ARG A 517 0.74 20.19 18.53
C ARG A 517 0.47 18.74 18.92
N ASN A 518 1.35 18.14 19.71
CA ASN A 518 1.24 16.74 20.14
C ASN A 518 0.61 16.58 21.53
N ALA A 519 0.36 17.67 22.26
CA ALA A 519 -0.21 17.65 23.61
C ALA A 519 -1.75 17.52 23.59
N ALA A 520 -2.39 17.73 22.44
CA ALA A 520 -3.83 17.61 22.27
C ALA A 520 -4.20 17.24 20.83
N GLY A 521 -4.84 16.07 20.65
CA GLY A 521 -5.46 15.65 19.39
C GLY A 521 -6.69 16.47 19.00
N ASN A 522 -7.36 17.09 19.97
CA ASN A 522 -8.36 18.14 19.77
C ASN A 522 -7.90 19.43 20.49
N PHE A 523 -7.47 20.42 19.71
CA PHE A 523 -6.96 21.69 20.20
C PHE A 523 -7.98 22.82 20.00
N TYR A 524 -8.22 23.61 21.03
CA TYR A 524 -9.26 24.64 21.05
C TYR A 524 -8.65 26.03 21.28
N ILE A 525 -9.20 27.04 20.62
CA ILE A 525 -8.78 28.43 20.78
C ILE A 525 -9.99 29.23 21.30
N ASN A 526 -9.83 29.86 22.46
CA ASN A 526 -10.85 30.68 23.13
C ASN A 526 -12.18 29.96 23.43
N GLY A 527 -12.17 28.63 23.49
CA GLY A 527 -13.31 27.78 23.86
C GLY A 527 -12.87 26.66 24.81
N LYS A 528 -13.80 26.10 25.58
CA LYS A 528 -13.50 24.96 26.46
C LYS A 528 -13.00 23.75 25.68
N CYS A 529 -12.13 22.94 26.27
CA CYS A 529 -11.57 21.73 25.66
C CYS A 529 -12.55 20.53 25.58
N THR A 530 -13.87 20.77 25.66
CA THR A 530 -14.90 19.72 25.71
C THR A 530 -16.03 19.97 24.73
N GLY A 531 -16.82 18.93 24.44
CA GLY A 531 -18.03 19.06 23.63
C GLY A 531 -17.74 19.13 22.15
N ALA A 532 -16.87 18.24 21.67
CA ALA A 532 -16.72 17.97 20.26
C ALA A 532 -18.08 17.54 19.68
N VAL A 533 -18.42 18.05 18.51
CA VAL A 533 -19.65 17.73 17.79
C VAL A 533 -19.29 16.88 16.57
N VAL A 534 -19.99 15.75 16.40
CA VAL A 534 -19.78 14.84 15.27
C VAL A 534 -19.94 15.59 13.95
N GLY A 535 -19.04 15.33 13.00
CA GLY A 535 -19.01 16.05 11.72
C GLY A 535 -18.42 17.46 11.77
N GLN A 536 -18.07 17.98 12.96
CA GLN A 536 -17.42 19.28 13.11
C GLN A 536 -16.02 19.17 13.72
N GLN A 537 -15.87 18.44 14.83
CA GLN A 537 -14.58 18.17 15.47
C GLN A 537 -14.41 16.66 15.69
N PRO A 538 -13.94 15.89 14.69
CA PRO A 538 -13.63 14.49 14.88
C PRO A 538 -12.77 14.28 16.13
N PHE A 539 -13.19 13.36 16.99
CA PHE A 539 -12.67 13.27 18.35
C PHE A 539 -11.66 12.14 18.47
N GLY A 540 -10.49 12.43 19.05
CA GLY A 540 -9.48 11.44 19.36
C GLY A 540 -8.15 12.08 19.74
N GLY A 541 -7.26 11.31 20.36
CA GLY A 541 -5.90 11.78 20.65
C GLY A 541 -4.88 10.66 20.76
N ALA A 542 -3.62 11.03 20.51
CA ALA A 542 -2.48 10.12 20.54
C ALA A 542 -1.88 9.99 21.96
N ARG A 543 -0.61 9.57 22.04
CA ARG A 543 0.09 9.25 23.30
C ARG A 543 -0.68 8.20 24.11
N ALA A 544 -0.83 8.37 25.42
CA ALA A 544 -1.59 7.46 26.25
C ALA A 544 -3.12 7.58 26.08
N SER A 545 -3.63 8.47 25.21
CA SER A 545 -5.06 8.75 25.05
C SER A 545 -5.78 7.88 24.01
N GLY A 546 -5.08 7.03 23.27
CA GLY A 546 -5.71 6.11 22.34
C GLY A 546 -4.92 5.89 21.05
N THR A 547 -5.61 5.35 20.06
CA THR A 547 -5.09 5.08 18.70
C THR A 547 -5.37 6.21 17.71
N ASP A 548 -6.11 7.25 18.13
CA ASP A 548 -6.44 8.46 17.35
C ASP A 548 -7.10 8.17 15.99
N ASP A 549 -8.00 7.18 15.93
CA ASP A 549 -8.76 6.85 14.71
C ASP A 549 -9.88 7.85 14.40
N LYS A 550 -9.98 8.93 15.19
CA LYS A 550 -10.92 10.05 15.05
C LYS A 550 -12.38 9.62 14.94
N ALA A 551 -12.99 9.27 16.07
CA ALA A 551 -14.42 8.98 16.13
C ALA A 551 -15.26 10.13 15.53
N GLY A 552 -16.28 9.76 14.75
CA GLY A 552 -17.10 10.72 14.00
C GLY A 552 -16.44 11.19 12.70
N SER A 553 -15.62 10.35 12.07
CA SER A 553 -15.02 10.58 10.76
C SER A 553 -14.93 9.31 9.92
N ILE A 554 -14.54 9.48 8.66
CA ILE A 554 -14.23 8.39 7.71
C ILE A 554 -13.08 7.49 8.18
N PHE A 555 -12.11 8.02 8.95
CA PHE A 555 -10.94 7.28 9.40
C PHE A 555 -11.32 6.13 10.34
N LEU A 556 -12.29 6.36 11.23
CA LEU A 556 -12.85 5.32 12.10
C LEU A 556 -13.45 4.17 11.28
N LEU A 557 -14.26 4.48 10.27
CA LEU A 557 -14.96 3.45 9.49
C LEU A 557 -14.00 2.62 8.64
N GLN A 558 -12.91 3.23 8.15
CA GLN A 558 -11.84 2.52 7.45
C GLN A 558 -11.22 1.41 8.30
N ARG A 559 -11.22 1.56 9.64
CA ARG A 559 -10.72 0.53 10.57
C ARG A 559 -11.55 -0.75 10.54
N PHE A 560 -12.78 -0.73 10.02
CA PHE A 560 -13.67 -1.90 10.01
C PHE A 560 -13.89 -2.49 8.62
N VAL A 561 -13.03 -2.15 7.64
CA VAL A 561 -13.03 -2.73 6.29
C VAL A 561 -11.63 -3.10 5.81
N THR A 562 -11.54 -4.12 4.96
CA THR A 562 -10.33 -4.56 4.26
C THR A 562 -10.53 -4.42 2.74
N PRO A 563 -9.98 -3.36 2.12
CA PRO A 563 -10.12 -3.13 0.69
C PRO A 563 -9.54 -4.28 -0.16
N ARG A 564 -10.20 -4.61 -1.27
CA ARG A 564 -9.72 -5.52 -2.31
C ARG A 564 -9.74 -4.79 -3.66
N ALA A 565 -8.59 -4.71 -4.31
CA ALA A 565 -8.51 -4.22 -5.69
C ALA A 565 -8.92 -5.34 -6.65
N ILE A 566 -9.78 -5.02 -7.61
CA ILE A 566 -10.23 -5.91 -8.68
C ILE A 566 -9.85 -5.25 -10.00
N LYS A 567 -8.99 -5.89 -10.77
CA LYS A 567 -8.63 -5.50 -12.14
C LYS A 567 -9.34 -6.43 -13.11
N GLU A 568 -9.99 -5.86 -14.10
CA GLU A 568 -10.60 -6.58 -15.21
C GLU A 568 -10.01 -6.09 -16.53
N ASP A 569 -9.34 -6.98 -17.26
CA ASP A 569 -8.92 -6.72 -18.64
C ASP A 569 -10.13 -6.98 -19.56
N LEU A 570 -10.66 -5.91 -20.16
CA LEU A 570 -11.86 -5.94 -21.00
C LEU A 570 -11.60 -6.59 -22.36
N LEU A 571 -10.34 -6.62 -22.78
CA LEU A 571 -9.88 -7.28 -23.99
C LEU A 571 -8.99 -8.46 -23.61
N PRO A 572 -9.33 -9.68 -24.07
CA PRO A 572 -8.46 -10.83 -23.90
C PRO A 572 -7.14 -10.64 -24.64
N ALA A 573 -6.04 -11.01 -23.98
CA ALA A 573 -4.77 -11.22 -24.65
C ALA A 573 -4.81 -12.60 -25.34
N TYR A 574 -4.83 -12.61 -26.66
CA TYR A 574 -4.85 -13.86 -27.46
C TYR A 574 -3.47 -14.32 -27.89
N THR A 575 -2.48 -13.45 -27.75
CA THR A 575 -1.12 -13.69 -28.18
C THR A 575 -0.20 -13.14 -27.12
N VAL A 576 0.72 -13.97 -26.65
CA VAL A 576 1.97 -13.47 -26.08
C VAL A 576 2.84 -13.11 -27.27
N GLU A 577 3.30 -11.87 -27.38
CA GLU A 577 4.06 -11.43 -28.57
C GLU A 577 5.34 -12.26 -28.73
N GLN A 578 5.49 -12.83 -29.93
CA GLN A 578 6.51 -13.82 -30.30
C GLN A 578 7.25 -13.32 -31.53
N GLN A 579 8.48 -12.83 -31.36
CA GLN A 579 9.22 -12.27 -32.50
C GLN A 579 9.85 -13.38 -33.35
N ILE A 580 10.79 -14.17 -32.83
CA ILE A 580 11.49 -15.21 -33.61
C ILE A 580 10.58 -16.41 -33.92
N SER A 581 9.92 -17.00 -32.91
CA SER A 581 9.00 -18.13 -33.13
C SER A 581 7.81 -17.74 -34.01
N GLY A 582 7.28 -16.53 -33.82
CA GLY A 582 6.16 -16.03 -34.62
C GLY A 582 6.51 -15.73 -36.07
N GLU A 583 7.75 -15.37 -36.39
CA GLU A 583 8.22 -15.21 -37.78
C GLU A 583 8.21 -16.55 -38.53
N HIS A 584 8.52 -17.65 -37.84
CA HIS A 584 8.39 -19.02 -38.35
C HIS A 584 6.96 -19.58 -38.25
N GLY A 585 5.97 -18.78 -37.83
CA GLY A 585 4.58 -19.23 -37.73
C GLY A 585 4.29 -20.20 -36.58
N LEU A 586 5.19 -20.29 -35.59
CA LEU A 586 5.01 -21.12 -34.40
C LEU A 586 4.20 -20.36 -33.33
N ASP A 587 3.32 -21.06 -32.62
CA ASP A 587 2.62 -20.54 -31.46
C ASP A 587 3.41 -20.71 -30.14
N GLY A 588 2.79 -20.36 -29.00
CA GLY A 588 3.45 -20.41 -27.68
C GLY A 588 3.80 -21.82 -27.19
N SER A 589 3.22 -22.84 -27.82
CA SER A 589 3.51 -24.26 -27.54
C SER A 589 4.47 -24.88 -28.57
N GLY A 590 4.93 -24.09 -29.55
CA GLY A 590 5.81 -24.52 -30.62
C GLY A 590 5.10 -25.19 -31.79
N VAL A 591 3.77 -25.13 -31.88
CA VAL A 591 3.03 -25.74 -32.99
C VAL A 591 3.00 -24.77 -34.18
N TYR A 592 3.31 -25.29 -35.37
CA TYR A 592 3.28 -24.51 -36.60
C TYR A 592 1.84 -24.24 -37.08
N ASN A 593 1.49 -22.96 -37.18
CA ASN A 593 0.23 -22.43 -37.71
C ASN A 593 0.47 -21.40 -38.84
N GLY A 594 1.65 -21.43 -39.46
CA GLY A 594 2.05 -20.50 -40.51
C GLY A 594 1.30 -20.70 -41.84
N THR A 595 1.44 -19.73 -42.74
CA THR A 595 0.72 -19.69 -44.02
C THR A 595 1.64 -19.66 -45.24
N SER A 596 2.96 -19.77 -45.06
CA SER A 596 3.95 -19.62 -46.13
C SER A 596 5.07 -20.64 -46.00
N ASP A 597 5.40 -21.33 -47.09
CA ASP A 597 6.46 -22.35 -47.13
C ASP A 597 7.83 -21.79 -46.72
N LEU A 598 8.08 -20.50 -47.02
CA LEU A 598 9.29 -19.78 -46.59
C LEU A 598 9.45 -19.70 -45.05
N GLN A 599 8.37 -19.88 -44.27
CA GLN A 599 8.46 -19.90 -42.81
C GLN A 599 9.00 -21.23 -42.28
N LEU A 600 8.84 -22.31 -43.06
CA LEU A 600 9.37 -23.65 -42.76
C LEU A 600 10.83 -23.81 -43.25
N GLU A 601 11.25 -23.03 -44.23
CA GLU A 601 12.64 -23.05 -44.71
C GLU A 601 13.62 -22.64 -43.61
N ARG A 602 14.69 -23.42 -43.44
CA ARG A 602 15.74 -23.23 -42.41
C ARG A 602 15.21 -23.11 -40.97
N MET A 603 13.99 -23.60 -40.70
CA MET A 603 13.45 -23.76 -39.34
C MET A 603 14.40 -24.51 -38.42
N ASN A 604 15.15 -25.48 -38.98
CA ASN A 604 16.12 -26.31 -38.26
C ASN A 604 17.33 -25.54 -37.67
N VAL A 605 17.54 -24.27 -38.06
CA VAL A 605 18.60 -23.40 -37.52
C VAL A 605 18.40 -23.11 -36.04
N TYR A 606 17.17 -22.79 -35.62
CA TYR A 606 16.86 -22.51 -34.21
C TYR A 606 15.88 -23.50 -33.58
N PHE A 607 15.23 -24.36 -34.37
CA PHE A 607 14.22 -25.26 -33.83
C PHE A 607 14.48 -26.71 -34.26
N ASN A 608 14.14 -27.64 -33.38
CA ASN A 608 14.09 -29.07 -33.66
C ASN A 608 12.64 -29.50 -33.80
N GLU A 609 12.32 -30.24 -34.86
CA GLU A 609 11.03 -30.91 -34.94
C GLU A 609 10.99 -32.05 -33.90
N ALA A 610 10.02 -32.01 -33.00
CA ALA A 610 9.80 -33.05 -32.02
C ALA A 610 8.84 -34.11 -32.58
N THR A 611 7.53 -33.87 -32.48
CA THR A 611 6.49 -34.76 -33.03
C THR A 611 5.29 -33.96 -33.51
N GLY A 612 4.76 -34.31 -34.68
CA GLY A 612 3.48 -33.79 -35.19
C GLY A 612 3.43 -32.27 -35.41
N ASN A 613 4.38 -31.71 -36.18
CA ASN A 613 4.50 -30.27 -36.45
C ASN A 613 4.74 -29.40 -35.18
N LYS A 614 5.18 -30.00 -34.08
CA LYS A 614 5.68 -29.29 -32.90
C LYS A 614 7.19 -29.08 -33.02
N TYR A 615 7.60 -27.83 -32.97
CA TYR A 615 8.99 -27.37 -33.06
C TYR A 615 9.44 -26.81 -31.71
N VAL A 616 10.60 -27.26 -31.24
CA VAL A 616 11.18 -26.89 -29.94
C VAL A 616 12.47 -26.09 -30.18
N PRO A 617 12.71 -24.97 -29.49
CA PRO A 617 13.95 -24.21 -29.64
C PRO A 617 15.21 -25.02 -29.28
N ARG A 618 16.26 -24.86 -30.07
CA ARG A 618 17.66 -25.23 -29.76
C ARG A 618 18.25 -24.18 -28.81
N ALA A 619 17.70 -24.11 -27.60
CA ALA A 619 18.11 -23.17 -26.59
C ALA A 619 18.43 -23.90 -25.28
N VAL A 620 19.47 -23.45 -24.60
CA VAL A 620 19.84 -23.88 -23.24
C VAL A 620 19.58 -22.70 -22.32
N LEU A 621 18.69 -22.88 -21.35
CA LEU A 621 18.33 -21.84 -20.38
C LEU A 621 19.06 -22.12 -19.07
N VAL A 622 19.77 -21.13 -18.58
CA VAL A 622 20.67 -21.28 -17.43
C VAL A 622 20.45 -20.13 -16.46
N ASP A 623 20.19 -20.45 -15.19
CA ASP A 623 20.28 -19.50 -14.10
C ASP A 623 20.75 -20.18 -12.81
N LEU A 624 21.58 -19.52 -12.02
CA LEU A 624 21.98 -20.02 -10.71
C LEU A 624 20.82 -19.97 -9.71
N GLU A 625 19.81 -19.12 -9.94
CA GLU A 625 18.62 -19.03 -9.11
C GLU A 625 17.44 -19.87 -9.66
N PRO A 626 16.91 -20.84 -8.87
CA PRO A 626 15.77 -21.66 -9.30
C PRO A 626 14.51 -20.86 -9.67
N GLY A 627 14.25 -19.77 -8.94
CA GLY A 627 13.04 -18.97 -9.09
C GLY A 627 12.87 -18.38 -10.49
N THR A 628 13.96 -18.02 -11.15
CA THR A 628 13.91 -17.51 -12.54
C THR A 628 13.43 -18.58 -13.51
N MET A 629 13.94 -19.81 -13.38
CA MET A 629 13.54 -20.92 -14.25
C MET A 629 12.11 -21.39 -13.98
N ASP A 630 11.68 -21.39 -12.71
CA ASP A 630 10.29 -21.67 -12.36
C ASP A 630 9.34 -20.63 -12.96
N ALA A 631 9.73 -19.35 -12.97
CA ALA A 631 8.96 -18.30 -13.62
C ALA A 631 8.86 -18.48 -15.14
N VAL A 632 9.93 -18.96 -15.80
CA VAL A 632 9.90 -19.30 -17.23
C VAL A 632 8.98 -20.49 -17.49
N ARG A 633 9.05 -21.55 -16.67
CA ARG A 633 8.21 -22.75 -16.78
C ARG A 633 6.73 -22.49 -16.50
N ALA A 634 6.42 -21.69 -15.48
CA ALA A 634 5.06 -21.28 -15.17
C ALA A 634 4.57 -20.18 -16.13
N GLY A 635 5.49 -19.57 -16.87
CA GLY A 635 5.21 -18.57 -17.88
C GLY A 635 4.53 -19.14 -19.11
N PRO A 636 4.07 -18.27 -20.02
CA PRO A 636 3.34 -18.68 -21.22
C PRO A 636 4.16 -19.50 -22.23
N PHE A 637 5.47 -19.66 -21.99
CA PHE A 637 6.41 -20.36 -22.86
C PHE A 637 6.99 -21.63 -22.21
N GLY A 638 6.50 -22.05 -21.04
CA GLY A 638 7.04 -23.22 -20.35
C GLY A 638 7.02 -24.50 -21.20
N ASP A 639 5.95 -24.68 -22.00
CA ASP A 639 5.76 -25.86 -22.86
C ASP A 639 6.54 -25.82 -24.18
N LEU A 640 7.19 -24.69 -24.48
CA LEU A 640 8.00 -24.48 -25.69
C LEU A 640 9.40 -25.07 -25.53
N PHE A 641 10.02 -24.91 -24.35
CA PHE A 641 11.38 -25.36 -24.09
C PHE A 641 11.41 -26.81 -23.62
N ARG A 642 12.45 -27.56 -24.03
CA ARG A 642 12.71 -28.90 -23.48
C ARG A 642 13.07 -28.77 -22.01
N PRO A 643 12.42 -29.51 -21.09
CA PRO A 643 12.80 -29.51 -19.67
C PRO A 643 14.27 -29.87 -19.46
N ASP A 644 14.80 -30.77 -20.28
CA ASP A 644 16.20 -31.22 -20.23
C ASP A 644 17.21 -30.15 -20.67
N ASN A 645 16.75 -29.02 -21.22
CA ASN A 645 17.59 -27.90 -21.62
C ASN A 645 17.50 -26.73 -20.62
N ILE A 646 16.81 -26.91 -19.50
CA ILE A 646 16.69 -25.93 -18.42
C ILE A 646 17.57 -26.40 -17.27
N VAL A 647 18.71 -25.75 -17.08
CA VAL A 647 19.70 -26.07 -16.05
C VAL A 647 19.73 -24.93 -15.04
N PHE A 648 19.65 -25.25 -13.75
CA PHE A 648 19.70 -24.21 -12.72
C PHE A 648 20.40 -24.64 -11.44
N GLY A 649 20.99 -23.66 -10.75
CA GLY A 649 21.70 -23.84 -9.49
C GLY A 649 20.76 -23.99 -8.30
N GLN A 650 21.30 -24.31 -7.12
CA GLN A 650 20.53 -24.33 -5.88
C GLN A 650 20.53 -22.96 -5.17
N SER A 651 21.47 -22.09 -5.53
CA SER A 651 21.70 -20.81 -4.86
C SER A 651 22.13 -19.74 -5.87
N GLY A 652 21.63 -18.51 -5.69
CA GLY A 652 21.95 -17.41 -6.60
C GLY A 652 23.35 -16.83 -6.40
N ALA A 653 23.86 -16.16 -7.43
CA ALA A 653 25.14 -15.44 -7.38
C ALA A 653 25.10 -14.09 -6.64
N GLY A 654 23.92 -13.63 -6.18
CA GLY A 654 23.79 -12.42 -5.35
C GLY A 654 24.38 -11.16 -5.97
N ASN A 655 24.27 -11.00 -7.30
CA ASN A 655 24.88 -9.92 -8.09
C ASN A 655 26.42 -9.88 -8.09
N ASN A 656 27.11 -10.96 -7.76
CA ASN A 656 28.57 -11.01 -7.70
C ASN A 656 29.15 -11.88 -8.84
N TRP A 657 29.99 -11.28 -9.70
CA TRP A 657 30.66 -11.98 -10.80
C TRP A 657 31.57 -13.12 -10.31
N ALA A 658 32.37 -12.90 -9.26
CA ALA A 658 33.27 -13.93 -8.74
C ALA A 658 32.51 -15.15 -8.22
N LYS A 659 31.36 -14.93 -7.57
CA LYS A 659 30.48 -16.02 -7.14
C LYS A 659 29.91 -16.81 -8.32
N GLY A 660 29.51 -16.09 -9.38
CA GLY A 660 29.06 -16.71 -10.62
C GLY A 660 30.17 -17.41 -11.42
N HIS A 661 31.43 -17.01 -11.27
CA HIS A 661 32.55 -17.53 -12.06
C HIS A 661 33.34 -18.64 -11.36
N TYR A 662 33.68 -18.44 -10.08
CA TYR A 662 34.60 -19.31 -9.34
C TYR A 662 33.91 -20.32 -8.42
N THR A 663 32.68 -20.06 -7.97
CA THR A 663 31.99 -20.91 -7.00
C THR A 663 30.72 -21.52 -7.59
N GLU A 664 29.58 -20.87 -7.47
CA GLU A 664 28.27 -21.43 -7.83
C GLU A 664 28.18 -21.78 -9.33
N GLY A 665 28.74 -20.93 -10.21
CA GLY A 665 28.75 -21.24 -11.64
C GLY A 665 29.75 -22.32 -12.02
N ALA A 666 30.90 -22.41 -11.35
CA ALA A 666 31.86 -23.48 -11.57
C ALA A 666 31.29 -24.85 -11.18
N GLU A 667 30.40 -24.92 -10.17
CA GLU A 667 29.70 -26.16 -9.82
C GLU A 667 28.67 -26.60 -10.87
N LEU A 668 28.08 -25.64 -11.61
CA LEU A 668 27.02 -25.90 -12.58
C LEU A 668 27.51 -26.02 -14.03
N VAL A 669 28.70 -25.49 -14.34
CA VAL A 669 29.21 -25.32 -15.71
C VAL A 669 29.27 -26.64 -16.48
N ASP A 670 29.73 -27.72 -15.86
CA ASP A 670 29.85 -29.03 -16.53
C ASP A 670 28.49 -29.58 -16.95
N GLN A 671 27.47 -29.41 -16.10
CA GLN A 671 26.10 -29.83 -16.42
C GLN A 671 25.52 -29.03 -17.60
N VAL A 672 25.83 -27.74 -17.67
CA VAL A 672 25.42 -26.90 -18.80
C VAL A 672 26.15 -27.34 -20.07
N LEU A 673 27.47 -27.58 -20.00
CA LEU A 673 28.28 -28.02 -21.15
C LEU A 673 27.81 -29.38 -21.69
N ASP A 674 27.38 -30.31 -20.84
CA ASP A 674 26.79 -31.58 -21.29
C ASP A 674 25.53 -31.36 -22.15
N VAL A 675 24.67 -30.43 -21.75
CA VAL A 675 23.48 -30.06 -22.54
C VAL A 675 23.87 -29.36 -23.84
N VAL A 676 24.86 -28.46 -23.79
CA VAL A 676 25.39 -27.77 -24.97
C VAL A 676 25.96 -28.76 -25.98
N ARG A 677 26.75 -29.76 -25.52
CA ARG A 677 27.30 -30.83 -26.37
C ARG A 677 26.18 -31.62 -27.04
N ARG A 678 25.15 -32.03 -26.28
CA ARG A 678 24.01 -32.76 -26.84
C ARG A 678 23.28 -31.98 -27.95
N GLU A 679 23.07 -30.68 -27.76
CA GLU A 679 22.42 -29.84 -28.78
C GLU A 679 23.35 -29.57 -29.97
N ALA A 680 24.65 -29.40 -29.74
CA ALA A 680 25.67 -29.24 -30.78
C ALA A 680 25.81 -30.48 -31.66
N GLU A 681 25.84 -31.68 -31.07
CA GLU A 681 25.84 -32.97 -31.77
C GLU A 681 24.56 -33.18 -32.58
N GLY A 682 23.44 -32.61 -32.12
CA GLY A 682 22.16 -32.63 -32.84
C GLY A 682 22.09 -31.66 -34.03
N CYS A 683 23.17 -30.98 -34.40
CA CYS A 683 23.23 -30.07 -35.54
C CYS A 683 23.90 -30.73 -36.75
N ASP A 684 23.25 -30.69 -37.92
CA ASP A 684 23.84 -31.21 -39.17
C ASP A 684 25.09 -30.40 -39.59
N CYS A 685 25.08 -29.10 -39.33
CA CYS A 685 26.19 -28.19 -39.58
C CYS A 685 26.17 -27.04 -38.55
N LEU A 686 26.90 -27.22 -37.44
CA LEU A 686 27.00 -26.21 -36.40
C LEU A 686 27.80 -25.00 -36.90
N GLN A 687 27.15 -23.84 -36.99
CA GLN A 687 27.80 -22.59 -37.42
C GLN A 687 28.49 -21.84 -36.27
N GLY A 688 27.89 -21.86 -35.08
CA GLY A 688 28.34 -21.08 -33.93
C GLY A 688 27.34 -21.10 -32.79
N PHE A 689 27.68 -20.39 -31.72
CA PHE A 689 26.87 -20.21 -30.52
C PHE A 689 26.41 -18.77 -30.39
N GLN A 690 25.21 -18.60 -29.85
CA GLN A 690 24.66 -17.30 -29.51
C GLN A 690 24.35 -17.23 -28.03
N ILE A 691 24.92 -16.26 -27.35
CA ILE A 691 24.78 -16.11 -25.90
C ILE A 691 24.14 -14.76 -25.61
N THR A 692 23.04 -14.78 -24.85
CA THR A 692 22.37 -13.57 -24.38
C THR A 692 22.55 -13.47 -22.88
N HIS A 693 23.24 -12.43 -22.42
CA HIS A 693 23.62 -12.29 -21.02
C HIS A 693 23.69 -10.83 -20.59
N SER A 694 23.58 -10.60 -19.28
CA SER A 694 23.69 -9.27 -18.66
C SER A 694 25.04 -9.13 -18.01
N LEU A 695 25.76 -8.06 -18.32
CA LEU A 695 27.09 -7.79 -17.77
C LEU A 695 27.04 -7.19 -16.34
N GLY A 696 25.85 -6.85 -15.84
CA GLY A 696 25.68 -6.26 -14.51
C GLY A 696 25.36 -7.26 -13.38
N GLY A 697 24.78 -8.42 -13.70
CA GLY A 697 24.30 -9.39 -12.70
C GLY A 697 25.29 -10.53 -12.43
N GLY A 698 25.14 -11.25 -11.31
CA GLY A 698 26.08 -12.31 -10.92
C GLY A 698 26.05 -13.55 -11.83
N THR A 699 24.85 -14.05 -12.16
CA THR A 699 24.66 -15.16 -13.10
C THR A 699 25.09 -14.75 -14.51
N GLY A 700 24.50 -13.66 -15.04
CA GLY A 700 24.73 -13.22 -16.40
C GLY A 700 26.19 -12.84 -16.67
N ALA A 701 26.82 -12.13 -15.74
CA ALA A 701 28.19 -11.64 -15.91
C ALA A 701 29.19 -12.76 -15.59
N GLY A 702 29.11 -13.36 -14.40
CA GLY A 702 30.08 -14.36 -13.91
C GLY A 702 29.99 -15.69 -14.64
N MET A 703 28.84 -16.35 -14.52
CA MET A 703 28.61 -17.66 -15.15
C MET A 703 28.51 -17.53 -16.67
N GLY A 704 27.91 -16.44 -17.18
CA GLY A 704 27.81 -16.20 -18.61
C GLY A 704 29.18 -16.10 -19.29
N THR A 705 30.14 -15.35 -18.73
CA THR A 705 31.48 -15.30 -19.32
C THR A 705 32.31 -16.56 -19.07
N LEU A 706 32.09 -17.28 -17.97
CA LEU A 706 32.66 -18.60 -17.77
C LEU A 706 32.23 -19.57 -18.88
N LEU A 707 30.94 -19.60 -19.21
CA LEU A 707 30.39 -20.43 -20.28
C LEU A 707 30.98 -20.04 -21.65
N ILE A 708 31.13 -18.74 -21.93
CA ILE A 708 31.76 -18.26 -23.16
C ILE A 708 33.18 -18.84 -23.30
N SER A 709 34.00 -18.73 -22.25
CA SER A 709 35.36 -19.27 -22.24
C SER A 709 35.39 -20.79 -22.41
N LYS A 710 34.56 -21.53 -21.68
CA LYS A 710 34.52 -23.00 -21.79
C LYS A 710 34.02 -23.51 -23.13
N ILE A 711 33.01 -22.86 -23.72
CA ILE A 711 32.55 -23.21 -25.06
C ILE A 711 33.62 -22.89 -26.10
N ARG A 712 34.37 -21.78 -25.94
CA ARG A 712 35.52 -21.46 -26.80
C ARG A 712 36.62 -22.53 -26.71
N GLU A 713 36.94 -23.01 -25.52
CA GLU A 713 37.91 -24.10 -25.31
C GLU A 713 37.49 -25.39 -26.03
N GLU A 714 36.21 -25.76 -25.96
CA GLU A 714 35.70 -27.01 -26.59
C GLU A 714 35.43 -26.89 -28.10
N PHE A 715 35.03 -25.71 -28.56
CA PHE A 715 34.64 -25.46 -29.94
C PHE A 715 35.40 -24.26 -30.55
N PRO A 716 36.73 -24.30 -30.64
CA PRO A 716 37.56 -23.14 -31.00
C PRO A 716 37.25 -22.56 -32.39
N ASP A 717 36.92 -23.42 -33.37
CA ASP A 717 36.64 -23.01 -34.75
C ASP A 717 35.21 -22.50 -34.99
N ARG A 718 34.36 -22.46 -33.97
CA ARG A 718 32.94 -22.06 -34.09
C ARG A 718 32.76 -20.60 -33.69
N MET A 719 31.87 -19.91 -34.41
CA MET A 719 31.61 -18.50 -34.13
C MET A 719 30.96 -18.32 -32.76
N MET A 720 31.44 -17.36 -31.97
CA MET A 720 30.87 -16.97 -30.68
C MET A 720 30.30 -15.57 -30.78
N ALA A 721 28.97 -15.48 -30.88
CA ALA A 721 28.25 -14.21 -30.95
C ALA A 721 27.51 -13.93 -29.64
N THR A 722 27.71 -12.75 -29.05
CA THR A 722 27.08 -12.37 -27.78
C THR A 722 26.14 -11.18 -27.96
N PHE A 723 24.97 -11.25 -27.32
CA PHE A 723 24.08 -10.12 -27.11
C PHE A 723 24.25 -9.70 -25.65
N SER A 724 25.06 -8.68 -25.44
CA SER A 724 25.58 -8.29 -24.13
C SER A 724 24.86 -7.05 -23.63
N VAL A 725 24.05 -7.21 -22.56
CA VAL A 725 23.34 -6.09 -21.94
C VAL A 725 24.28 -5.39 -20.95
N VAL A 726 24.72 -4.20 -21.33
CA VAL A 726 25.62 -3.31 -20.58
C VAL A 726 24.81 -2.56 -19.51
N PRO A 727 25.30 -2.53 -18.25
CA PRO A 727 24.66 -1.78 -17.18
C PRO A 727 24.77 -0.26 -17.37
N SER A 728 23.86 0.48 -16.72
CA SER A 728 23.94 1.94 -16.62
C SER A 728 23.58 2.43 -15.20
N PRO A 729 24.34 3.39 -14.66
CA PRO A 729 24.10 3.95 -13.32
C PRO A 729 22.78 4.71 -13.18
N LYS A 730 22.15 5.12 -14.29
CA LYS A 730 20.91 5.93 -14.24
C LYS A 730 19.68 5.09 -13.97
N VAL A 731 19.77 3.77 -14.19
CA VAL A 731 18.62 2.86 -14.23
C VAL A 731 18.85 1.59 -13.42
N SER A 732 20.03 1.39 -12.83
CA SER A 732 20.32 0.21 -12.00
C SER A 732 20.26 0.49 -10.50
N ASP A 733 19.75 -0.50 -9.77
CA ASP A 733 19.71 -0.55 -8.30
C ASP A 733 20.90 -1.35 -7.70
N THR A 734 21.75 -1.96 -8.53
CA THR A 734 22.87 -2.81 -8.09
C THR A 734 24.17 -2.03 -7.99
N VAL A 735 24.75 -1.98 -6.78
CA VAL A 735 25.92 -1.14 -6.49
C VAL A 735 27.26 -1.69 -7.01
N VAL A 736 27.33 -2.98 -7.37
CA VAL A 736 28.57 -3.66 -7.79
C VAL A 736 28.70 -3.87 -9.31
N GLU A 737 27.75 -3.39 -10.11
CA GLU A 737 27.75 -3.58 -11.57
C GLU A 737 29.01 -3.14 -12.30
N PRO A 738 29.69 -2.02 -11.93
CA PRO A 738 30.92 -1.63 -12.63
C PRO A 738 32.02 -2.67 -12.54
N TYR A 739 32.14 -3.39 -11.42
CA TYR A 739 33.08 -4.51 -11.29
C TYR A 739 32.68 -5.68 -12.19
N ASN A 740 31.42 -6.12 -12.13
CA ASN A 740 30.91 -7.22 -12.95
C ASN A 740 31.11 -6.95 -14.44
N ALA A 741 30.78 -5.74 -14.89
CA ALA A 741 30.88 -5.36 -16.30
C ALA A 741 32.34 -5.27 -16.75
N THR A 742 33.26 -4.78 -15.91
CA THR A 742 34.68 -4.68 -16.25
C THR A 742 35.31 -6.06 -16.43
N LEU A 743 35.05 -6.97 -15.49
CA LEU A 743 35.51 -8.36 -15.57
C LEU A 743 34.89 -9.09 -16.76
N SER A 744 33.63 -8.80 -17.07
CA SER A 744 32.97 -9.44 -18.22
C SER A 744 33.52 -8.95 -19.56
N VAL A 745 33.78 -7.65 -19.71
CA VAL A 745 34.37 -7.09 -20.94
C VAL A 745 35.76 -7.70 -21.18
N HIS A 746 36.57 -7.83 -20.14
CA HIS A 746 37.86 -8.50 -20.22
C HIS A 746 37.73 -9.91 -20.82
N GLN A 747 36.78 -10.72 -20.34
CA GLN A 747 36.52 -12.06 -20.88
C GLN A 747 35.96 -12.05 -22.31
N LEU A 748 35.13 -11.06 -22.66
CA LEU A 748 34.54 -10.93 -23.99
C LEU A 748 35.59 -10.57 -25.05
N VAL A 749 36.55 -9.70 -24.72
CA VAL A 749 37.66 -9.31 -25.62
C VAL A 749 38.45 -10.53 -26.08
N GLU A 750 38.60 -11.54 -25.22
CA GLU A 750 39.43 -12.71 -25.51
C GLU A 750 38.65 -13.85 -26.15
N ASN A 751 37.38 -14.05 -25.77
CA ASN A 751 36.67 -15.28 -26.06
C ASN A 751 35.52 -15.11 -27.08
N SER A 752 35.08 -13.89 -27.39
CA SER A 752 33.98 -13.64 -28.35
C SER A 752 34.49 -13.18 -29.73
N ASP A 753 33.78 -13.55 -30.79
CA ASP A 753 34.08 -13.08 -32.16
C ASP A 753 33.22 -11.88 -32.56
N GLU A 754 32.02 -11.79 -31.99
CA GLU A 754 31.05 -10.73 -32.26
C GLU A 754 30.33 -10.37 -30.96
N THR A 755 30.43 -9.12 -30.50
CA THR A 755 29.69 -8.65 -29.32
C THR A 755 28.75 -7.52 -29.68
N PHE A 756 27.46 -7.82 -29.73
CA PHE A 756 26.39 -6.84 -29.95
C PHE A 756 26.03 -6.18 -28.61
N CYS A 757 26.48 -4.94 -28.43
CA CYS A 757 26.28 -4.19 -27.19
C CYS A 757 24.87 -3.57 -27.14
N ILE A 758 24.16 -3.84 -26.06
CA ILE A 758 22.83 -3.28 -25.77
C ILE A 758 22.89 -2.60 -24.40
N ASP A 759 22.40 -1.39 -24.28
CA ASP A 759 22.52 -0.56 -23.09
C ASP A 759 21.15 -0.28 -22.49
N ASN A 760 20.98 -0.57 -21.19
CA ASN A 760 19.69 -0.38 -20.52
C ASN A 760 19.22 1.09 -20.55
N GLU A 761 20.13 2.07 -20.42
CA GLU A 761 19.77 3.49 -20.49
C GLU A 761 19.30 3.87 -21.90
N ALA A 762 19.95 3.37 -22.96
CA ALA A 762 19.50 3.58 -24.33
C ALA A 762 18.09 3.00 -24.59
N LEU A 763 17.82 1.78 -24.10
CA LEU A 763 16.49 1.16 -24.22
C LEU A 763 15.40 1.96 -23.50
N TYR A 764 15.68 2.44 -22.29
CA TYR A 764 14.75 3.30 -21.55
C TYR A 764 14.50 4.63 -22.28
N ASP A 765 15.55 5.26 -22.81
CA ASP A 765 15.44 6.50 -23.56
C ASP A 765 14.61 6.31 -24.85
N ILE A 766 14.79 5.21 -25.58
CA ILE A 766 13.97 4.85 -26.74
C ILE A 766 12.50 4.70 -26.34
N CYS A 767 12.20 3.93 -25.29
CA CYS A 767 10.84 3.71 -24.81
C CYS A 767 10.13 5.02 -24.41
N MET A 768 10.80 5.87 -23.64
CA MET A 768 10.22 7.13 -23.17
C MET A 768 10.14 8.19 -24.27
N ARG A 769 11.24 8.44 -24.98
CA ARG A 769 11.35 9.57 -25.91
C ARG A 769 10.81 9.25 -27.28
N THR A 770 11.10 8.08 -27.82
CA THR A 770 10.73 7.69 -29.19
C THR A 770 9.37 7.00 -29.24
N LEU A 771 9.15 5.99 -28.38
CA LEU A 771 7.88 5.25 -28.34
C LEU A 771 6.77 5.95 -27.53
N LYS A 772 7.12 6.99 -26.76
CA LYS A 772 6.20 7.78 -25.92
C LYS A 772 5.50 6.96 -24.83
N LEU A 773 6.21 5.99 -24.24
CA LEU A 773 5.74 5.21 -23.09
C LEU A 773 6.05 5.98 -21.80
N SER A 774 5.03 6.22 -20.97
CA SER A 774 5.21 6.96 -19.71
C SER A 774 5.91 6.14 -18.62
N HIS A 775 5.72 4.81 -18.61
CA HIS A 775 6.34 3.89 -17.66
C HIS A 775 6.79 2.61 -18.39
N PRO A 776 8.01 2.58 -18.96
CA PRO A 776 8.55 1.39 -19.62
C PRO A 776 8.71 0.23 -18.63
N SER A 777 8.25 -0.96 -19.00
CA SER A 777 8.47 -2.20 -18.25
C SER A 777 9.63 -3.00 -18.84
N TYR A 778 10.18 -3.97 -18.10
CA TYR A 778 11.16 -4.92 -18.65
C TYR A 778 10.64 -5.68 -19.88
N GLY A 779 9.33 -5.91 -19.97
CA GLY A 779 8.72 -6.48 -21.17
C GLY A 779 8.90 -5.60 -22.40
N ASP A 780 8.75 -4.28 -22.25
CA ASP A 780 8.94 -3.32 -23.35
C ASP A 780 10.42 -3.25 -23.79
N LEU A 781 11.36 -3.30 -22.83
CA LEU A 781 12.80 -3.31 -23.11
C LEU A 781 13.21 -4.61 -23.81
N ASN A 782 12.79 -5.76 -23.28
CA ASN A 782 13.07 -7.07 -23.87
C ASN A 782 12.49 -7.20 -25.29
N HIS A 783 11.35 -6.55 -25.55
CA HIS A 783 10.78 -6.51 -26.89
C HIS A 783 11.68 -5.78 -27.90
N LEU A 784 12.29 -4.66 -27.52
CA LEU A 784 13.28 -3.96 -28.36
C LEU A 784 14.51 -4.82 -28.63
N VAL A 785 15.04 -5.49 -27.59
CA VAL A 785 16.15 -6.44 -27.72
C VAL A 785 15.80 -7.55 -28.72
N SER A 786 14.59 -8.12 -28.61
CA SER A 786 14.13 -9.19 -29.50
C SER A 786 14.04 -8.77 -30.98
N PHE A 787 13.72 -7.50 -31.28
CA PHE A 787 13.68 -6.99 -32.65
C PHE A 787 15.08 -6.93 -33.28
N VAL A 788 16.07 -6.45 -32.52
CA VAL A 788 17.45 -6.40 -33.00
C VAL A 788 18.02 -7.80 -33.18
N MET A 789 17.84 -8.68 -32.18
CA MET A 789 18.26 -10.09 -32.29
C MET A 789 17.62 -10.77 -33.51
N SER A 790 16.32 -10.58 -33.71
CA SER A 790 15.62 -11.10 -34.89
C SER A 790 16.21 -10.54 -36.20
N GLY A 791 16.51 -9.25 -36.24
CA GLY A 791 17.10 -8.57 -37.39
C GLY A 791 18.49 -9.08 -37.77
N VAL A 792 19.41 -9.13 -36.80
CA VAL A 792 20.79 -9.62 -36.99
C VAL A 792 20.80 -11.07 -37.49
N THR A 793 19.93 -11.91 -36.94
CA THR A 793 19.89 -13.34 -37.22
C THR A 793 19.01 -13.74 -38.41
N THR A 794 18.35 -12.78 -39.06
CA THR A 794 17.37 -13.05 -40.13
C THR A 794 17.97 -13.84 -41.29
N SER A 795 19.16 -13.47 -41.74
CA SER A 795 19.84 -14.11 -42.89
C SER A 795 20.25 -15.57 -42.63
N LEU A 796 20.31 -15.97 -41.35
CA LEU A 796 20.52 -17.36 -40.95
C LEU A 796 19.22 -18.15 -41.12
N ARG A 797 18.11 -17.56 -40.66
CA ARG A 797 16.79 -18.19 -40.56
C ARG A 797 16.01 -18.24 -41.85
N PHE A 798 16.28 -17.35 -42.78
CA PHE A 798 15.53 -17.24 -44.02
C PHE A 798 16.45 -17.02 -45.22
N PRO A 799 16.12 -17.58 -46.40
CA PRO A 799 16.85 -17.25 -47.61
C PRO A 799 16.63 -15.78 -48.00
N GLY A 800 17.71 -15.05 -48.25
CA GLY A 800 17.71 -13.69 -48.80
C GLY A 800 18.45 -13.59 -50.13
N GLN A 801 18.25 -12.48 -50.84
CA GLN A 801 18.96 -12.17 -52.09
C GLN A 801 20.45 -11.85 -51.84
N LEU A 802 20.76 -11.27 -50.68
CA LEU A 802 22.11 -11.00 -50.18
C LEU A 802 22.24 -11.54 -48.76
N ASN A 803 22.72 -12.78 -48.62
CA ASN A 803 22.91 -13.42 -47.32
C ASN A 803 24.25 -13.02 -46.67
N SER A 804 24.20 -12.78 -45.36
CA SER A 804 25.36 -12.70 -44.47
C SER A 804 25.15 -13.70 -43.34
N ASP A 805 25.96 -14.76 -43.28
CA ASP A 805 26.05 -15.60 -42.10
C ASP A 805 26.93 -14.93 -41.03
N LEU A 806 27.03 -15.51 -39.83
CA LEU A 806 27.82 -14.95 -38.73
C LEU A 806 29.30 -14.82 -39.11
N ARG A 807 29.89 -15.83 -39.75
CA ARG A 807 31.30 -15.77 -40.15
C ARG A 807 31.55 -14.66 -41.16
N LYS A 808 30.67 -14.50 -42.13
CA LYS A 808 30.73 -13.44 -43.14
C LYS A 808 30.49 -12.06 -42.53
N LEU A 809 29.64 -11.95 -41.51
CA LEU A 809 29.44 -10.70 -40.78
C LEU A 809 30.73 -10.33 -40.04
N ALA A 810 31.32 -11.24 -39.26
CA ALA A 810 32.59 -11.02 -38.58
C ALA A 810 33.71 -10.60 -39.52
N VAL A 811 33.95 -11.35 -40.61
CA VAL A 811 35.03 -11.05 -41.58
C VAL A 811 34.88 -9.67 -42.22
N ASN A 812 33.65 -9.22 -42.48
CA ASN A 812 33.41 -7.91 -43.10
C ASN A 812 33.38 -6.76 -42.08
N MET A 813 33.01 -7.04 -40.83
CA MET A 813 32.72 -6.01 -39.83
C MET A 813 33.84 -5.84 -38.80
N VAL A 814 34.71 -6.82 -38.62
CA VAL A 814 35.80 -6.81 -37.63
C VAL A 814 37.14 -6.67 -38.38
N PRO A 815 37.62 -5.43 -38.63
CA PRO A 815 38.91 -5.23 -39.27
C PRO A 815 40.09 -5.65 -38.38
N PHE A 816 39.90 -5.58 -37.06
CA PHE A 816 40.92 -5.93 -36.07
C PHE A 816 40.33 -6.85 -35.01
N PRO A 817 40.99 -7.98 -34.67
CA PRO A 817 40.40 -9.02 -33.82
C PRO A 817 39.86 -8.53 -32.47
N ARG A 818 40.48 -7.54 -31.82
CA ARG A 818 40.01 -6.98 -30.54
C ARG A 818 38.85 -6.00 -30.66
N LEU A 819 38.62 -5.42 -31.86
CA LEU A 819 37.60 -4.41 -32.09
C LEU A 819 36.32 -5.01 -32.66
N HIS A 820 35.78 -6.04 -31.98
CA HIS A 820 34.59 -6.79 -32.40
C HIS A 820 33.31 -6.40 -31.64
N PHE A 821 33.28 -5.19 -31.05
CA PHE A 821 32.12 -4.69 -30.32
C PHE A 821 31.26 -3.80 -31.23
N PHE A 822 29.98 -4.14 -31.35
CA PHE A 822 29.06 -3.50 -32.28
C PHE A 822 27.98 -2.70 -31.55
N MET A 823 27.72 -1.50 -32.06
CA MET A 823 26.50 -0.76 -31.76
C MET A 823 25.37 -1.26 -32.66
N VAL A 824 24.20 -1.47 -32.08
CA VAL A 824 23.03 -1.98 -32.80
C VAL A 824 21.85 -1.03 -32.74
N GLY A 825 21.02 -1.07 -33.79
CA GLY A 825 19.82 -0.25 -33.89
C GLY A 825 18.71 -0.94 -34.68
N PHE A 826 17.47 -0.52 -34.47
CA PHE A 826 16.32 -1.03 -35.19
C PHE A 826 15.47 0.11 -35.75
N ALA A 827 14.96 -0.06 -36.96
CA ALA A 827 13.95 0.82 -37.54
C ALA A 827 12.88 -0.03 -38.24
N PRO A 828 11.60 0.37 -38.18
CA PRO A 828 11.10 1.62 -37.62
C PRO A 828 10.88 1.57 -36.10
N LEU A 829 11.12 2.71 -35.44
CA LEU A 829 10.68 2.96 -34.06
C LEU A 829 9.63 4.07 -34.09
N THR A 830 8.36 3.70 -33.88
CA THR A 830 7.23 4.64 -33.98
C THR A 830 6.27 4.39 -32.82
N SER A 831 5.75 5.47 -32.23
CA SER A 831 4.79 5.38 -31.13
C SER A 831 3.48 4.72 -31.59
N ARG A 832 2.81 4.01 -30.67
CA ARG A 832 1.58 3.24 -30.96
C ARG A 832 0.48 4.07 -31.64
N GLY A 833 0.37 5.37 -31.30
CA GLY A 833 -0.62 6.28 -31.89
C GLY A 833 -0.28 6.79 -33.30
N ALA A 834 0.99 6.75 -33.72
CA ALA A 834 1.44 7.22 -35.03
C ALA A 834 1.60 6.08 -36.06
N TYR A 835 1.57 4.82 -35.61
CA TYR A 835 1.83 3.63 -36.41
C TYR A 835 0.96 3.53 -37.68
N ASN A 836 -0.34 3.82 -37.58
CA ASN A 836 -1.29 3.71 -38.70
C ASN A 836 -1.24 4.88 -39.69
N PHE A 837 -0.55 5.97 -39.35
CA PHE A 837 -0.54 7.20 -40.14
C PHE A 837 0.76 7.42 -40.92
N ARG A 838 1.73 6.50 -40.79
CA ARG A 838 3.08 6.64 -41.34
C ARG A 838 3.28 5.67 -42.52
N ALA A 839 3.69 6.20 -43.67
CA ALA A 839 4.01 5.41 -44.84
C ALA A 839 5.48 4.99 -44.81
N LEU A 840 5.74 3.73 -44.47
CA LEU A 840 7.08 3.14 -44.42
C LEU A 840 7.74 3.08 -45.82
N SER A 841 8.98 3.58 -45.92
CA SER A 841 9.80 3.56 -47.14
C SER A 841 11.29 3.33 -46.83
N VAL A 842 12.07 2.90 -47.84
CA VAL A 842 13.53 2.65 -47.68
C VAL A 842 14.28 3.91 -47.23
N PRO A 843 14.06 5.12 -47.77
CA PRO A 843 14.73 6.33 -47.29
C PRO A 843 14.41 6.65 -45.83
N GLU A 844 13.17 6.44 -45.40
CA GLU A 844 12.74 6.71 -44.02
C GLU A 844 13.35 5.71 -43.01
N LEU A 845 13.42 4.43 -43.38
CA LEU A 845 14.12 3.42 -42.59
C LEU A 845 15.61 3.75 -42.47
N THR A 846 16.24 4.08 -43.59
CA THR A 846 17.65 4.47 -43.64
C THR A 846 17.93 5.69 -42.77
N GLN A 847 17.05 6.70 -42.80
CA GLN A 847 17.18 7.89 -41.95
C GLN A 847 17.08 7.56 -40.46
N GLN A 848 16.11 6.72 -40.06
CA GLN A 848 15.95 6.31 -38.65
C GLN A 848 17.10 5.43 -38.17
N MET A 849 17.66 4.61 -39.05
CA MET A 849 18.77 3.72 -38.77
C MET A 849 20.04 4.49 -38.38
N PHE A 850 20.26 5.66 -38.97
CA PHE A 850 21.36 6.58 -38.64
C PHE A 850 20.90 7.74 -37.72
N ASP A 851 19.81 7.59 -36.97
CA ASP A 851 19.47 8.52 -35.88
C ASP A 851 20.08 7.99 -34.58
N PRO A 852 20.98 8.76 -33.91
CA PRO A 852 21.57 8.36 -32.63
C PRO A 852 20.52 8.00 -31.56
N LYS A 853 19.30 8.57 -31.63
CA LYS A 853 18.22 8.30 -30.68
C LYS A 853 17.62 6.89 -30.80
N ASN A 854 17.93 6.18 -31.89
CA ASN A 854 17.44 4.83 -32.17
C ASN A 854 18.53 3.76 -31.96
N MET A 855 19.73 4.18 -31.56
CA MET A 855 20.80 3.26 -31.19
C MET A 855 20.49 2.66 -29.82
N MET A 856 20.63 1.34 -29.71
CA MET A 856 20.42 0.60 -28.47
C MET A 856 21.68 0.54 -27.61
N ALA A 857 22.74 1.22 -28.01
CA ALA A 857 23.94 1.46 -27.22
C ALA A 857 23.99 2.96 -26.89
N ALA A 858 24.22 3.33 -25.63
CA ALA A 858 24.29 4.72 -25.17
C ALA A 858 25.64 5.37 -25.55
N SER A 859 25.92 5.41 -26.85
CA SER A 859 27.06 6.10 -27.46
C SER A 859 26.58 6.84 -28.70
N ASP A 860 27.07 8.06 -28.88
CA ASP A 860 26.77 8.84 -30.08
C ASP A 860 27.84 8.57 -31.13
N PHE A 861 27.47 7.86 -32.20
CA PHE A 861 28.40 7.55 -33.29
C PHE A 861 29.04 8.79 -33.92
N ARG A 862 28.43 9.98 -33.78
CA ARG A 862 28.98 11.24 -34.28
C ARG A 862 30.22 11.71 -33.51
N ASN A 863 30.46 11.16 -32.33
CA ASN A 863 31.65 11.43 -31.52
C ASN A 863 32.85 10.53 -31.89
N GLY A 864 32.66 9.60 -32.83
CA GLY A 864 33.71 8.73 -33.35
C GLY A 864 33.64 8.57 -34.87
N ARG A 865 34.27 7.50 -35.36
CA ARG A 865 34.24 7.09 -36.77
C ARG A 865 33.83 5.64 -36.88
N TYR A 866 32.99 5.34 -37.86
CA TYR A 866 32.69 3.99 -38.29
C TYR A 866 33.92 3.38 -38.96
N LEU A 867 34.40 2.29 -38.38
CA LEU A 867 35.34 1.38 -39.03
C LEU A 867 34.60 0.63 -40.14
N THR A 868 33.44 0.05 -39.80
CA THR A 868 32.54 -0.65 -40.72
C THR A 868 31.09 -0.48 -40.25
N CYS A 869 30.13 -0.56 -41.17
CA CYS A 869 28.72 -0.67 -40.80
C CYS A 869 27.95 -1.61 -41.73
N SER A 870 26.89 -2.22 -41.20
CA SER A 870 26.01 -3.14 -41.92
C SER A 870 24.56 -2.75 -41.72
N ALA A 871 23.82 -2.72 -42.83
CA ALA A 871 22.39 -2.45 -42.85
C ALA A 871 21.62 -3.67 -43.37
N LEU A 872 20.84 -4.30 -42.50
CA LEU A 872 20.04 -5.48 -42.81
C LEU A 872 18.59 -5.07 -43.04
N PHE A 873 18.16 -4.97 -44.31
CA PHE A 873 16.79 -4.65 -44.68
C PHE A 873 15.93 -5.90 -44.80
N ARG A 874 14.68 -5.78 -44.33
CA ARG A 874 13.68 -6.85 -44.34
C ARG A 874 12.38 -6.38 -44.99
N GLY A 875 11.70 -7.29 -45.69
CA GLY A 875 10.45 -7.05 -46.40
C GLY A 875 10.63 -6.86 -47.90
N ASN A 876 9.57 -6.48 -48.61
CA ASN A 876 9.63 -6.27 -50.06
C ASN A 876 10.33 -4.94 -50.40
N VAL A 877 11.66 -4.95 -50.42
CA VAL A 877 12.53 -3.80 -50.68
C VAL A 877 13.27 -3.92 -52.01
N SER A 878 13.47 -2.80 -52.71
CA SER A 878 14.29 -2.77 -53.92
C SER A 878 15.77 -2.68 -53.57
N MET A 879 16.58 -3.63 -54.05
CA MET A 879 18.02 -3.65 -53.86
C MET A 879 18.69 -2.35 -54.33
N LYS A 880 18.33 -1.88 -55.53
CA LYS A 880 18.86 -0.63 -56.09
C LYS A 880 18.55 0.57 -55.19
N GLU A 881 17.33 0.64 -54.67
CA GLU A 881 16.93 1.74 -53.79
C GLU A 881 17.70 1.72 -52.47
N VAL A 882 17.92 0.54 -51.89
CA VAL A 882 18.73 0.37 -50.67
C VAL A 882 20.17 0.81 -50.92
N GLU A 883 20.81 0.33 -51.99
CA GLU A 883 22.19 0.71 -52.34
C GLU A 883 22.32 2.21 -52.61
N ASP A 884 21.38 2.81 -53.34
CA ASP A 884 21.37 4.25 -53.62
C ASP A 884 21.22 5.07 -52.33
N GLN A 885 20.35 4.66 -51.40
CA GLN A 885 20.19 5.34 -50.10
C GLN A 885 21.41 5.19 -49.21
N MET A 886 21.99 3.98 -49.11
CA MET A 886 23.19 3.75 -48.31
C MET A 886 24.39 4.52 -48.84
N ARG A 887 24.58 4.57 -50.17
CA ARG A 887 25.62 5.40 -50.80
C ARG A 887 25.38 6.89 -50.55
N ASN A 888 24.12 7.34 -50.59
CA ASN A 888 23.78 8.72 -50.24
C ASN A 888 24.10 9.07 -48.78
N VAL A 889 23.88 8.14 -47.85
CA VAL A 889 24.26 8.33 -46.45
C VAL A 889 25.77 8.42 -46.31
N GLN A 890 26.52 7.46 -46.89
CA GLN A 890 27.97 7.44 -46.85
C GLN A 890 28.59 8.73 -47.41
N ASN A 891 28.05 9.25 -48.53
CA ASN A 891 28.49 10.51 -49.13
C ASN A 891 28.14 11.75 -48.29
N LYS A 892 27.00 11.75 -47.60
CA LYS A 892 26.60 12.87 -46.72
C LYS A 892 27.38 12.89 -45.42
N ASN A 893 27.82 11.72 -44.97
CA ASN A 893 28.39 11.48 -43.65
C ASN A 893 29.87 11.04 -43.74
N THR A 894 30.57 11.33 -44.83
CA THR A 894 31.93 10.81 -45.10
C THR A 894 32.91 11.06 -43.95
N THR A 895 32.78 12.18 -43.24
CA THR A 895 33.61 12.52 -42.06
C THR A 895 33.46 11.57 -40.88
N TYR A 896 32.37 10.79 -40.83
CA TYR A 896 32.11 9.79 -39.80
C TYR A 896 32.54 8.38 -40.22
N PHE A 897 33.13 8.21 -41.41
CA PHE A 897 33.67 6.93 -41.86
C PHE A 897 35.19 7.04 -41.98
N VAL A 898 35.91 5.97 -41.65
CA VAL A 898 37.35 5.92 -41.91
C VAL A 898 37.61 5.82 -43.41
N GLU A 899 38.58 6.59 -43.91
CA GLU A 899 38.90 6.64 -45.35
C GLU A 899 39.83 5.50 -45.79
N TRP A 900 40.55 4.89 -44.86
CA TRP A 900 41.56 3.86 -45.11
C TRP A 900 41.01 2.43 -45.20
N ILE A 901 39.75 2.18 -44.81
CA ILE A 901 39.05 0.90 -45.08
C ILE A 901 38.21 1.05 -46.35
N PRO A 902 38.59 0.43 -47.48
CA PRO A 902 37.77 0.44 -48.68
C PRO A 902 36.48 -0.36 -48.45
N ASN A 903 35.36 0.12 -48.99
CA ASN A 903 34.05 -0.57 -48.94
C ASN A 903 33.56 -0.92 -47.52
N ASN A 904 33.67 0.02 -46.58
CA ASN A 904 33.27 -0.12 -45.18
C ASN A 904 31.75 -0.15 -44.88
N VAL A 905 30.90 -0.33 -45.90
CA VAL A 905 29.44 -0.43 -45.76
C VAL A 905 28.95 -1.72 -46.39
N GLN A 906 28.35 -2.58 -45.57
CA GLN A 906 27.70 -3.82 -46.00
C GLN A 906 26.17 -3.66 -46.00
N THR A 907 25.49 -4.27 -46.97
CA THR A 907 24.03 -4.35 -46.99
C THR A 907 23.56 -5.80 -47.14
N ALA A 908 22.56 -6.20 -46.36
CA ALA A 908 21.90 -7.50 -46.48
C ALA A 908 20.39 -7.31 -46.68
N LEU A 909 19.78 -8.17 -47.50
CA LEU A 909 18.35 -8.06 -47.85
C LEU A 909 17.65 -9.41 -47.71
N CYS A 910 16.55 -9.41 -46.93
CA CYS A 910 15.63 -10.53 -46.79
C CYS A 910 14.20 -10.11 -47.15
N SER A 911 13.51 -10.88 -47.98
CA SER A 911 12.14 -10.56 -48.40
C SER A 911 11.08 -10.78 -47.32
N ILE A 912 11.43 -11.41 -46.19
CA ILE A 912 10.52 -11.73 -45.11
C ILE A 912 10.52 -10.61 -44.05
N PRO A 913 9.42 -9.85 -43.92
CA PRO A 913 9.34 -8.80 -42.93
C PRO A 913 9.15 -9.37 -41.52
N PRO A 914 9.54 -8.63 -40.47
CA PRO A 914 9.21 -9.03 -39.10
C PRO A 914 7.69 -9.05 -38.87
N ARG A 915 7.23 -9.87 -37.92
CA ARG A 915 5.81 -9.96 -37.58
C ARG A 915 5.25 -8.59 -37.21
N GLY A 916 4.09 -8.24 -37.78
CA GLY A 916 3.39 -6.98 -37.53
C GLY A 916 3.88 -5.79 -38.38
N LEU A 917 5.04 -5.89 -39.05
CA LEU A 917 5.62 -4.84 -39.89
C LEU A 917 5.57 -5.22 -41.38
N LYS A 918 5.54 -4.21 -42.27
CA LYS A 918 5.66 -4.44 -43.74
C LYS A 918 7.11 -4.50 -44.23
N MET A 919 7.98 -3.78 -43.54
CA MET A 919 9.41 -3.69 -43.81
C MET A 919 10.13 -3.16 -42.56
N SER A 920 11.40 -3.49 -42.41
CA SER A 920 12.27 -3.00 -41.33
C SER A 920 13.72 -2.92 -41.78
N SER A 921 14.57 -2.28 -40.98
CA SER A 921 16.01 -2.31 -41.13
C SER A 921 16.68 -2.44 -39.77
N THR A 922 17.71 -3.28 -39.70
CA THR A 922 18.55 -3.45 -38.51
C THR A 922 19.94 -2.91 -38.81
N PHE A 923 20.43 -2.06 -37.92
CA PHE A 923 21.77 -1.49 -37.98
C PHE A 923 22.74 -2.31 -37.14
N VAL A 924 23.93 -2.54 -37.68
CA VAL A 924 25.10 -3.01 -36.94
C VAL A 924 26.25 -2.08 -37.32
N GLY A 925 26.88 -1.42 -36.36
CA GLY A 925 27.99 -0.51 -36.62
C GLY A 925 29.19 -0.83 -35.74
N ASN A 926 30.34 -1.06 -36.36
CA ASN A 926 31.63 -1.04 -35.67
C ASN A 926 32.15 0.40 -35.68
N SER A 927 32.04 1.07 -34.54
CA SER A 927 32.36 2.50 -34.40
C SER A 927 33.31 2.71 -33.26
N THR A 928 34.31 3.57 -33.46
CA THR A 928 35.24 3.96 -32.39
C THR A 928 34.53 4.70 -31.25
N SER A 929 33.32 5.22 -31.46
CA SER A 929 32.52 5.86 -30.41
C SER A 929 32.16 4.89 -29.28
N ILE A 930 32.13 3.57 -29.53
CA ILE A 930 31.76 2.56 -28.55
C ILE A 930 32.65 2.58 -27.29
N GLN A 931 33.86 3.15 -27.41
CA GLN A 931 34.75 3.44 -26.29
C GLN A 931 34.09 4.28 -25.19
N GLU A 932 33.06 5.08 -25.49
CA GLU A 932 32.29 5.85 -24.50
C GLU A 932 31.61 4.93 -23.47
N LEU A 933 31.12 3.76 -23.90
CA LEU A 933 30.52 2.77 -22.99
C LEU A 933 31.57 2.22 -22.02
N PHE A 934 32.75 1.87 -22.54
CA PHE A 934 33.85 1.35 -21.73
C PHE A 934 34.41 2.41 -20.78
N LYS A 935 34.64 3.64 -21.25
CA LYS A 935 35.04 4.77 -20.39
C LYS A 935 34.05 5.01 -19.25
N ARG A 936 32.74 4.97 -19.54
CA ARG A 936 31.70 5.16 -18.53
C ARG A 936 31.71 4.08 -17.45
N VAL A 937 31.89 2.81 -17.84
CA VAL A 937 32.00 1.68 -16.89
C VAL A 937 33.32 1.78 -16.11
N GLY A 938 34.42 2.04 -16.81
CA GLY A 938 35.77 2.19 -16.25
C GLY A 938 35.88 3.31 -15.22
N ASP A 939 35.34 4.50 -15.50
CA ASP A 939 35.37 5.63 -14.56
C ASP A 939 34.71 5.28 -13.21
N GLN A 940 33.62 4.51 -13.25
CA GLN A 940 32.92 4.05 -12.04
C GLN A 940 33.68 2.93 -11.34
N PHE A 941 34.21 1.99 -12.11
CA PHE A 941 35.10 0.95 -11.62
C PHE A 941 36.26 1.58 -10.84
N THR A 942 37.01 2.51 -11.46
CA THR A 942 38.17 3.17 -10.85
C THR A 942 37.77 3.92 -9.58
N ALA A 943 36.62 4.59 -9.58
CA ALA A 943 36.12 5.30 -8.40
C ALA A 943 35.81 4.36 -7.22
N MET A 944 35.27 3.17 -7.50
CA MET A 944 34.97 2.15 -6.49
C MET A 944 36.24 1.43 -6.02
N PHE A 945 37.11 1.04 -6.96
CA PHE A 945 38.33 0.28 -6.70
C PHE A 945 39.31 1.08 -5.84
N ARG A 946 39.50 2.38 -6.12
CA ARG A 946 40.31 3.29 -5.29
C ARG A 946 39.85 3.36 -3.83
N ARG A 947 38.56 3.16 -3.58
CA ARG A 947 37.97 3.17 -2.23
C ARG A 947 37.92 1.78 -1.59
N LYS A 948 38.37 0.74 -2.30
CA LYS A 948 38.19 -0.68 -1.96
C LYS A 948 36.74 -1.03 -1.59
N ALA A 949 35.78 -0.33 -2.20
CA ALA A 949 34.36 -0.54 -1.93
C ALA A 949 33.97 -1.93 -2.43
N PHE A 950 33.31 -2.74 -1.59
CA PHE A 950 32.81 -4.09 -1.90
C PHE A 950 33.85 -5.12 -2.41
N LEU A 951 35.14 -4.78 -2.44
CA LEU A 951 36.20 -5.66 -2.96
C LEU A 951 36.26 -7.01 -2.23
N HIS A 952 36.06 -6.98 -0.90
CA HIS A 952 36.02 -8.18 -0.06
C HIS A 952 34.94 -9.20 -0.43
N TRP A 953 33.89 -8.80 -1.15
CA TRP A 953 32.85 -9.72 -1.64
C TRP A 953 33.37 -10.59 -2.78
N TYR A 954 34.34 -10.12 -3.55
CA TYR A 954 34.92 -10.86 -4.67
C TYR A 954 36.11 -11.70 -4.21
N THR A 955 37.01 -11.11 -3.41
CA THR A 955 38.15 -11.85 -2.85
C THR A 955 37.71 -12.93 -1.87
N GLY A 956 36.56 -12.77 -1.21
CA GLY A 956 35.96 -13.79 -0.35
C GLY A 956 35.53 -15.06 -1.08
N GLU A 957 35.29 -14.97 -2.39
CA GLU A 957 34.95 -16.10 -3.27
C GLU A 957 36.19 -16.74 -3.93
N GLY A 958 37.40 -16.28 -3.58
CA GLY A 958 38.66 -16.86 -4.05
C GLY A 958 39.33 -16.12 -5.22
N MET A 959 38.79 -14.98 -5.66
CA MET A 959 39.36 -14.14 -6.72
C MET A 959 40.56 -13.32 -6.23
N ASP A 960 41.62 -13.18 -7.04
CA ASP A 960 42.78 -12.34 -6.71
C ASP A 960 42.49 -10.85 -7.01
N GLU A 961 42.99 -9.93 -6.16
CA GLU A 961 42.88 -8.48 -6.39
C GLU A 961 43.63 -8.05 -7.67
N MET A 962 44.65 -8.80 -8.10
CA MET A 962 45.37 -8.54 -9.36
C MET A 962 44.48 -8.68 -10.60
N GLU A 963 43.50 -9.58 -10.59
CA GLU A 963 42.57 -9.78 -11.71
C GLU A 963 41.72 -8.53 -11.98
N PHE A 964 41.38 -7.76 -10.95
CA PHE A 964 40.74 -6.46 -11.12
C PHE A 964 41.62 -5.47 -11.88
N THR A 965 42.92 -5.47 -11.56
CA THR A 965 43.89 -4.56 -12.18
C THR A 965 44.15 -4.96 -13.63
N GLU A 966 44.21 -6.27 -13.92
CA GLU A 966 44.33 -6.81 -15.27
C GLU A 966 43.10 -6.46 -16.12
N ALA A 967 41.90 -6.68 -15.60
CA ALA A 967 40.67 -6.34 -16.31
C ALA A 967 40.52 -4.83 -16.57
N GLU A 968 40.90 -3.98 -15.61
CA GLU A 968 40.96 -2.52 -15.80
C GLU A 968 42.00 -2.13 -16.86
N SER A 969 43.18 -2.75 -16.84
CA SER A 969 44.23 -2.51 -17.84
C SER A 969 43.75 -2.89 -19.24
N ASN A 970 43.21 -4.10 -19.41
CA ASN A 970 42.75 -4.60 -20.71
C ASN A 970 41.61 -3.74 -21.27
N MET A 971 40.69 -3.27 -20.42
CA MET A 971 39.65 -2.32 -20.84
C MET A 971 40.22 -0.96 -21.28
N ASN A 972 41.22 -0.44 -20.56
CA ASN A 972 41.89 0.82 -20.93
C ASN A 972 42.71 0.68 -22.23
N ASP A 973 43.33 -0.48 -22.45
CA ASP A 973 44.04 -0.79 -23.69
C ASP A 973 43.06 -0.84 -24.86
N LEU A 974 41.92 -1.51 -24.70
CA LEU A 974 40.85 -1.54 -25.69
C LEU A 974 40.35 -0.12 -26.04
N VAL A 975 40.15 0.73 -25.03
CA VAL A 975 39.77 2.14 -25.24
C VAL A 975 40.85 2.89 -26.02
N SER A 976 42.12 2.64 -25.70
CA SER A 976 43.25 3.29 -26.35
C SER A 976 43.38 2.85 -27.82
N GLU A 977 43.17 1.56 -28.11
CA GLU A 977 43.14 1.03 -29.48
C GLU A 977 42.03 1.70 -30.31
N TYR A 978 40.79 1.76 -29.79
CA TYR A 978 39.70 2.48 -30.49
C TYR A 978 40.03 3.96 -30.72
N GLN A 979 40.69 4.62 -29.77
CA GLN A 979 41.11 6.02 -29.92
C GLN A 979 42.21 6.17 -30.98
N GLN A 980 43.19 5.27 -31.02
CA GLN A 980 44.27 5.27 -32.02
C GLN A 980 43.69 5.17 -33.43
N TYR A 981 42.80 4.22 -33.70
CA TYR A 981 42.19 4.07 -35.03
C TYR A 981 41.18 5.17 -35.38
N GLN A 982 40.63 5.87 -34.39
CA GLN A 982 39.82 7.06 -34.64
C GLN A 982 40.66 8.21 -35.22
N ASP A 983 41.88 8.36 -34.73
CA ASP A 983 42.79 9.47 -35.08
C ASP A 983 43.70 9.13 -36.29
N ALA A 984 43.79 7.85 -36.68
CA ALA A 984 44.58 7.38 -37.81
C ALA A 984 44.17 8.02 -39.15
N SER A 985 45.18 8.35 -39.97
CA SER A 985 45.04 8.96 -41.30
C SER A 985 45.74 8.14 -42.39
N ILE A 986 45.45 8.42 -43.67
CA ILE A 986 45.99 7.66 -44.82
C ILE A 986 47.54 7.66 -44.87
N SER A 987 48.21 8.67 -44.30
CA SER A 987 49.68 8.71 -44.25
C SER A 987 50.31 7.77 -43.23
N ASP A 988 49.54 7.29 -42.26
CA ASP A 988 50.03 6.46 -41.14
C ASP A 988 49.87 4.96 -41.45
N GLY A 989 49.14 4.62 -42.51
CA GLY A 989 48.83 3.24 -42.89
C GLY A 989 49.84 2.56 -43.82
N GLU A 990 50.91 3.23 -44.28
CA GLU A 990 51.95 2.59 -45.12
C GLU A 990 53.11 1.97 -44.30
N GLU A 991 53.26 2.29 -43.01
CA GLU A 991 54.38 1.79 -42.19
C GLU A 991 54.09 0.44 -41.47
N GLU A 992 52.83 0.03 -41.29
CA GLU A 992 52.48 -1.20 -40.53
C GLU A 992 52.27 -2.47 -41.38
N TYR A 993 52.19 -2.39 -42.71
CA TYR A 993 51.98 -3.58 -43.57
C TYR A 993 53.27 -4.35 -43.94
N GLY A 994 54.41 -4.05 -43.29
CA GLY A 994 55.73 -4.52 -43.70
C GLY A 994 56.28 -5.81 -43.05
N ASP A 995 55.76 -6.27 -41.90
CA ASP A 995 56.53 -7.18 -41.04
C ASP A 995 55.96 -8.59 -40.78
N GLU A 996 54.95 -9.07 -41.53
CA GLU A 996 54.47 -10.47 -41.42
C GLU A 996 54.23 -11.19 -42.77
N GLU A 997 55.11 -11.01 -43.77
CA GLU A 997 55.29 -12.01 -44.83
C GLU A 997 56.49 -12.91 -44.52
N GLY A 998 56.23 -14.01 -43.79
CA GLY A 998 57.23 -15.00 -43.40
C GLY A 998 56.72 -16.45 -43.54
N ALA A 999 56.79 -16.97 -44.77
CA ALA A 999 56.87 -18.39 -45.13
C ALA A 999 55.72 -19.34 -44.76
N LEU A 1000 54.88 -19.66 -45.74
CA LEU A 1000 54.33 -21.02 -45.90
C LEU A 1000 54.58 -21.48 -47.34
N GLU A 1001 55.52 -22.41 -47.45
CA GLU A 1001 55.86 -23.14 -48.67
C GLU A 1001 54.69 -24.01 -49.13
N VAL A 1002 54.59 -24.09 -50.45
CA VAL A 1002 53.72 -24.97 -51.22
C VAL A 1002 54.22 -26.41 -51.08
N GLU A 1003 53.35 -27.35 -50.73
CA GLU A 1003 53.44 -28.74 -51.18
C GLU A 1003 52.03 -29.37 -51.29
N GLU A 1004 51.91 -30.27 -52.27
CA GLU A 1004 50.70 -30.83 -52.93
C GLU A 1004 49.60 -31.44 -52.04
#